data_AF-A0A9P3GMX8-F1
#
_entry.id   AF-A0A9P3GMX8-F1
#
_cell.length_a   1.000
_cell.length_b   1.000
_cell.length_c   1.000
_cell.angle_alpha   90.00
_cell.angle_beta   90.00
_cell.angle_gamma   90.00
#
_symmetry.space_group_name_H-M   'P 1'
#
loop_
_entity.id
_entity.type
_entity.pdbx_description
1 polymer ?
#
loop_
_entity_poly.entity_id
_entity_poly.type
_entity_poly.pdbx_seq_one_letter_code
_entity_poly.pdbx_strand_id
1 'polypeptide(L)'
;MNHKYSKRPYADFMSEYVPGSDLTKEQLKKVGDLSELLTLKLGGKDREFAMYPIFCNKFNIIQGLARSTDRWKDVADWRETDYIDIRTDLALYPDDARAHLAYDMEPPKGIADLRKPHVARNAWAWMLSFLEAKPDESESGYFFSGDTFLNPTPKGQTARAQNMKYVAEIMLRGHFQFVFSIYVAGTNAAIFRWDRNGVLYATIDLKKDPTHLWNFVFRLAKLKGAKRGLDPTVELASAADIEKLQNHVPLKAQLIKSHKFMLANTTFYPIHKVYCDRPEDSSIAAAPKRRTRSLANSKMAFLIGRYSNGECFPTGRCTRTYIAYDIANDRLVFFKDSWRPKFNAHPEADTYRRLNSAGVTCVATLLAGGDVGAPKNLQCTVSQEYQPDGLYKDFERIHHRVVLEEIGCPIENYPNSMEMMTLVYHALRGHMEAWEKAGVLHRDISLANILIDINSIGGDLAAFLIDWDLCRYREDFEKDVPPSPARSGTWPFLSALLLRYPKKPQDLSDDLEAFVNTVTCLALRFHRHTKSLNYPPGVSGDELRALNGTNSSLMSHVHTYFYQEEQLPGGYWKGGEAKMNVLVHGTNLPIELLPDKDGPVPLAGLIADLFALLREHYETIDFEDMKRYDVAIERPEQFAPPPRLEPPAGHAAPQASGSVTLPTRPLNRLPPRQRRPAASAAPPPTESAPAAPPPPKPKWPAGKPRPLDTHDRILEIFEAVLDDKYGDVFARAQNDRTPDQMDGLQIVLSATDKRSSAATKRQAEHAAERELGILEAFNKRVRVDAGCYLPWDPIAEDHRKPVPQPDGDAQPEAGPSRLSEQGAGARDGKEPDTDQDGAEAAAEKPKARQRKSHLENLVFLD
;
A
#
# COMPACT_ATOMS: atom_id res chain seq x y z
N MET A 1 -3.84 11.00 13.68
CA MET A 1 -2.42 11.27 13.29
C MET A 1 -1.52 11.95 14.32
N ASN A 2 -2.01 12.81 15.25
CA ASN A 2 -1.11 13.54 16.19
C ASN A 2 -0.13 12.64 16.96
N HIS A 3 -0.56 11.43 17.36
CA HIS A 3 0.29 10.48 18.08
C HIS A 3 1.50 9.98 17.27
N LYS A 4 1.51 10.15 15.94
CA LYS A 4 2.61 9.71 15.06
C LYS A 4 3.80 10.67 15.04
N TYR A 5 3.65 11.90 15.55
CA TYR A 5 4.70 12.92 15.56
C TYR A 5 5.25 13.13 16.97
N SER A 6 6.53 12.82 17.17
CA SER A 6 7.18 12.96 18.47
C SER A 6 8.30 13.99 18.42
N LYS A 7 8.16 15.05 19.22
CA LYS A 7 9.17 16.12 19.35
C LYS A 7 10.41 15.61 20.09
N ARG A 8 11.58 15.95 19.58
CA ARG A 8 12.87 15.75 20.25
C ARG A 8 13.56 17.09 20.45
N PRO A 9 14.23 17.32 21.59
CA PRO A 9 15.18 18.42 21.70
C PRO A 9 16.24 18.31 20.58
N TYR A 10 16.63 19.43 19.98
CA TYR A 10 17.59 19.44 18.86
C TYR A 10 18.89 18.69 19.20
N ALA A 11 19.46 18.92 20.39
CA ALA A 11 20.70 18.26 20.81
C ALA A 11 20.55 16.73 20.92
N ASP A 12 19.41 16.25 21.43
CA ASP A 12 19.12 14.83 21.55
C ASP A 12 18.93 14.21 20.16
N PHE A 13 18.14 14.86 19.29
CA PHE A 13 17.95 14.43 17.91
C PHE A 13 19.28 14.28 17.16
N MET A 14 20.15 15.29 17.29
CA MET A 14 21.46 15.31 16.64
C MET A 14 22.44 14.29 17.20
N SER A 15 22.47 14.07 18.51
CA SER A 15 23.40 13.11 19.13
C SER A 15 23.00 11.65 18.88
N GLU A 16 21.70 11.38 18.85
CA GLU A 16 21.13 10.03 18.73
C GLU A 16 21.02 9.58 17.27
N TYR A 17 20.48 10.44 16.39
CA TYR A 17 20.11 10.05 15.03
C TYR A 17 21.03 10.59 13.94
N VAL A 18 21.74 11.69 14.21
CA VAL A 18 22.66 12.32 13.24
C VAL A 18 24.06 12.49 13.86
N PRO A 19 24.67 11.39 14.37
CA PRO A 19 25.90 11.49 15.13
C PRO A 19 27.05 11.99 14.26
N GLY A 20 27.92 12.81 14.84
CA GLY A 20 29.08 13.36 14.15
C GLY A 20 29.57 14.65 14.80
N SER A 21 30.63 15.21 14.24
CA SER A 21 31.15 16.51 14.63
C SER A 21 30.46 17.63 13.84
N ASP A 22 30.25 18.77 14.49
CA ASP A 22 29.75 19.98 13.86
C ASP A 22 30.80 20.65 12.97
N LEU A 23 30.34 21.63 12.19
CA LEU A 23 31.22 22.50 11.41
C LEU A 23 32.15 23.28 12.34
N THR A 24 33.43 23.35 11.98
CA THR A 24 34.39 24.25 12.64
C THR A 24 34.05 25.72 12.38
N LYS A 25 34.61 26.63 13.18
CA LYS A 25 34.40 28.08 13.01
C LYS A 25 34.86 28.55 11.62
N GLU A 26 35.94 27.99 11.11
CA GLU A 26 36.50 28.29 9.79
C GLU A 26 35.59 27.79 8.67
N GLN A 27 34.98 26.62 8.84
CA GLN A 27 34.01 26.08 7.88
C GLN A 27 32.71 26.89 7.90
N LEU A 28 32.21 27.29 9.07
CA LEU A 28 31.02 28.15 9.18
C LEU A 28 31.21 29.49 8.45
N LYS A 29 32.41 30.10 8.52
CA LYS A 29 32.72 31.31 7.74
C LYS A 29 32.59 31.11 6.23
N LYS A 30 32.90 29.90 5.72
CA LYS A 30 32.76 29.58 4.28
C LYS A 30 31.31 29.36 3.87
N VAL A 31 30.48 28.80 4.77
CA VAL A 31 29.04 28.68 4.54
C VAL A 31 28.39 30.07 4.53
N GLY A 32 28.79 30.94 5.46
CA GLY A 32 28.23 32.28 5.61
C GLY A 32 26.96 32.30 6.47
N ASP A 33 26.29 33.45 6.49
CA ASP A 33 25.06 33.67 7.26
C ASP A 33 23.79 33.50 6.38
N LEU A 34 22.63 33.82 6.95
CA LEU A 34 21.32 33.85 6.26
C LEU A 34 20.83 35.28 5.99
N SER A 35 21.73 36.26 5.89
CA SER A 35 21.35 37.67 5.66
C SER A 35 20.52 37.85 4.37
N GLU A 36 20.86 37.09 3.32
CA GLU A 36 20.10 37.02 2.06
C GLU A 36 18.63 36.63 2.29
N LEU A 37 18.36 35.62 3.14
CA LEU A 37 17.01 35.17 3.48
C LEU A 37 16.25 36.18 4.34
N LEU A 38 16.94 36.80 5.31
CA LEU A 38 16.36 37.76 6.25
C LEU A 38 16.00 39.10 5.59
N THR A 39 16.61 39.41 4.45
CA THR A 39 16.40 40.66 3.71
C THR A 39 15.44 40.53 2.52
N LEU A 40 14.91 39.33 2.25
CA LEU A 40 13.90 39.12 1.21
C LEU A 40 12.63 39.94 1.51
N LYS A 41 12.38 40.97 0.71
CA LYS A 41 11.14 41.77 0.71
C LYS A 41 10.14 41.27 -0.34
N LEU A 42 9.99 39.96 -0.43
CA LEU A 42 9.07 39.29 -1.34
C LEU A 42 7.94 38.63 -0.55
N GLY A 43 6.76 38.52 -1.14
CA GLY A 43 5.60 37.83 -0.54
C GLY A 43 5.21 36.61 -1.37
N GLY A 44 4.49 35.67 -0.74
CA GLY A 44 3.93 34.50 -1.43
C GLY A 44 4.98 33.69 -2.20
N LYS A 45 4.61 33.19 -3.38
CA LYS A 45 5.45 32.29 -4.19
C LYS A 45 6.77 32.91 -4.63
N ASP A 46 6.83 34.22 -4.86
CA ASP A 46 8.09 34.87 -5.27
C ASP A 46 9.14 34.79 -4.16
N ARG A 47 8.69 34.85 -2.90
CA ARG A 47 9.58 34.62 -1.75
C ARG A 47 10.06 33.16 -1.71
N GLU A 48 9.15 32.21 -1.90
CA GLU A 48 9.45 30.78 -1.90
C GLU A 48 10.51 30.45 -2.98
N PHE A 49 10.30 30.90 -4.21
CA PHE A 49 11.25 30.70 -5.32
C PHE A 49 12.60 31.37 -5.09
N ALA A 50 12.65 32.50 -4.39
CA ALA A 50 13.90 33.15 -4.01
C ALA A 50 14.68 32.38 -2.92
N MET A 51 14.02 31.52 -2.13
CA MET A 51 14.67 30.70 -1.10
C MET A 51 15.49 29.54 -1.70
N TYR A 52 15.03 28.98 -2.83
CA TYR A 52 15.66 27.79 -3.44
C TYR A 52 17.14 27.96 -3.76
N PRO A 53 17.59 28.99 -4.52
CA PRO A 53 19.01 29.15 -4.82
C PRO A 53 19.84 29.48 -3.58
N ILE A 54 19.28 30.14 -2.55
CA ILE A 54 19.97 30.43 -1.30
C ILE A 54 20.32 29.11 -0.58
N PHE A 55 19.31 28.27 -0.33
CA PHE A 55 19.53 26.99 0.35
C PHE A 55 20.37 26.03 -0.48
N CYS A 56 20.10 25.93 -1.79
CA CYS A 56 20.84 25.03 -2.67
C CYS A 56 22.35 25.37 -2.72
N ASN A 57 22.70 26.66 -2.81
CA ASN A 57 24.10 27.10 -2.76
C ASN A 57 24.77 26.77 -1.42
N LYS A 58 24.14 27.18 -0.30
CA LYS A 58 24.69 26.96 1.04
C LYS A 58 24.86 25.47 1.34
N PHE A 59 23.87 24.64 0.98
CA PHE A 59 23.95 23.20 1.17
C PHE A 59 25.02 22.54 0.29
N ASN A 60 25.20 22.97 -0.96
CA ASN A 60 26.27 22.42 -1.81
C ASN A 60 27.68 22.84 -1.36
N ILE A 61 27.86 24.03 -0.78
CA ILE A 61 29.10 24.40 -0.07
C ILE A 61 29.34 23.41 1.08
N ILE A 62 28.31 23.12 1.87
CA ILE A 62 28.39 22.15 2.98
C ILE A 62 28.73 20.74 2.47
N GLN A 63 28.16 20.28 1.35
CA GLN A 63 28.52 19.00 0.73
C GLN A 63 30.02 18.95 0.38
N GLY A 64 30.55 20.01 -0.22
CA GLY A 64 31.98 20.13 -0.53
C GLY A 64 32.87 20.10 0.71
N LEU A 65 32.49 20.83 1.77
CA LEU A 65 33.19 20.79 3.06
C LEU A 65 33.13 19.41 3.72
N ALA A 66 32.01 18.69 3.54
CA ALA A 66 31.85 17.32 4.00
C ALA A 66 32.59 16.29 3.15
N ARG A 67 33.12 16.68 1.97
CA ARG A 67 33.64 15.75 0.95
C ARG A 67 32.60 14.69 0.59
N SER A 68 31.36 15.12 0.47
CA SER A 68 30.25 14.26 0.08
C SER A 68 30.31 13.95 -1.42
N THR A 69 29.67 12.85 -1.80
CA THR A 69 29.49 12.38 -3.17
C THR A 69 28.05 12.64 -3.62
N ASP A 70 27.40 13.64 -3.03
CA ASP A 70 25.98 13.93 -3.24
C ASP A 70 25.81 15.43 -3.44
N ARG A 71 24.72 15.82 -4.11
CA ARG A 71 24.46 17.21 -4.48
C ARG A 71 23.00 17.57 -4.27
N TRP A 72 22.77 18.77 -3.77
CA TRP A 72 21.45 19.38 -3.70
C TRP A 72 21.08 20.02 -5.03
N LYS A 73 19.83 19.83 -5.45
CA LYS A 73 19.26 20.32 -6.71
C LYS A 73 17.89 20.96 -6.47
N ASP A 74 17.55 21.89 -7.33
CA ASP A 74 16.23 22.55 -7.41
C ASP A 74 15.34 21.75 -8.37
N VAL A 75 14.27 21.16 -7.84
CA VAL A 75 13.34 20.29 -8.58
C VAL A 75 11.90 20.82 -8.57
N ALA A 76 11.71 22.06 -8.08
CA ALA A 76 10.42 22.65 -7.76
C ALA A 76 9.47 22.83 -8.95
N ASP A 77 9.96 22.80 -10.19
CA ASP A 77 9.15 22.98 -11.39
C ASP A 77 9.01 21.72 -12.26
N TRP A 78 9.82 20.67 -12.03
CA TRP A 78 9.91 19.52 -12.95
C TRP A 78 9.57 18.20 -12.29
N ARG A 79 8.44 17.67 -12.73
CA ARG A 79 7.95 16.33 -12.36
C ARG A 79 8.84 15.26 -12.98
N GLU A 80 8.84 14.08 -12.37
CA GLU A 80 9.49 12.90 -12.94
C GLU A 80 8.82 12.52 -14.27
N THR A 81 7.48 12.48 -14.27
CA THR A 81 6.62 12.17 -15.41
C THR A 81 5.36 13.03 -15.39
N ASP A 82 4.66 13.13 -16.52
CA ASP A 82 3.40 13.88 -16.62
C ASP A 82 2.27 13.28 -15.77
N TYR A 83 2.39 12.01 -15.37
CA TYR A 83 1.40 11.28 -14.58
C TYR A 83 1.55 11.50 -13.07
N ILE A 84 2.74 11.88 -12.58
CA ILE A 84 3.00 12.11 -11.16
C ILE A 84 2.96 13.62 -10.89
N ASP A 85 1.87 14.07 -10.27
CA ASP A 85 1.57 15.50 -10.04
C ASP A 85 2.38 16.15 -8.90
N ILE A 86 3.36 15.45 -8.33
CA ILE A 86 4.07 15.90 -7.13
C ILE A 86 5.58 15.96 -7.33
N ARG A 87 6.21 16.90 -6.63
CA ARG A 87 7.65 17.20 -6.65
C ARG A 87 8.01 17.93 -5.37
N THR A 88 9.19 17.68 -4.83
CA THR A 88 9.73 18.48 -3.72
C THR A 88 10.23 19.84 -4.23
N ASP A 89 10.60 20.76 -3.35
CA ASP A 89 11.27 21.99 -3.78
C ASP A 89 12.75 21.76 -4.09
N LEU A 90 13.49 21.23 -3.11
CA LEU A 90 14.89 20.84 -3.28
C LEU A 90 15.08 19.37 -2.94
N ALA A 91 15.95 18.69 -3.69
CA ALA A 91 16.25 17.29 -3.52
C ALA A 91 17.76 17.06 -3.40
N LEU A 92 18.14 16.08 -2.58
CA LEU A 92 19.52 15.60 -2.45
C LEU A 92 19.67 14.30 -3.25
N TYR A 93 20.57 14.30 -4.22
CA TYR A 93 20.87 13.14 -5.08
C TYR A 93 22.32 12.68 -4.95
N PRO A 94 22.64 11.41 -5.23
CA PRO A 94 24.01 10.98 -5.49
C PRO A 94 24.58 11.72 -6.71
N ASP A 95 25.84 12.17 -6.61
CA ASP A 95 26.65 12.71 -7.72
C ASP A 95 27.29 11.53 -8.48
N ASP A 96 26.43 10.61 -8.94
CA ASP A 96 26.78 9.37 -9.65
C ASP A 96 26.32 9.43 -11.11
N ALA A 97 27.12 8.89 -12.04
CA ALA A 97 26.83 8.97 -13.47
C ALA A 97 25.45 8.43 -13.85
N ARG A 98 24.96 7.36 -13.19
CA ARG A 98 23.62 6.82 -13.46
C ARG A 98 22.52 7.69 -12.88
N ALA A 99 22.76 8.32 -11.72
CA ALA A 99 21.82 9.27 -11.13
C ALA A 99 21.67 10.53 -12.00
N HIS A 100 22.79 11.03 -12.54
CA HIS A 100 22.80 12.17 -13.47
C HIS A 100 21.90 11.93 -14.69
N LEU A 101 21.88 10.72 -15.25
CA LEU A 101 20.97 10.38 -16.36
C LEU A 101 19.49 10.54 -16.02
N ALA A 102 19.13 10.44 -14.73
CA ALA A 102 17.75 10.54 -14.28
C ALA A 102 17.32 11.98 -13.97
N TYR A 103 18.19 12.77 -13.32
CA TYR A 103 17.81 14.08 -12.83
C TYR A 103 18.38 15.25 -13.65
N ASP A 104 19.49 15.09 -14.39
CA ASP A 104 20.03 16.23 -15.13
C ASP A 104 19.13 16.59 -16.31
N MET A 105 18.99 17.89 -16.51
CA MET A 105 18.19 18.45 -17.58
C MET A 105 18.69 19.84 -17.95
N GLU A 106 18.44 20.22 -19.19
CA GLU A 106 18.68 21.58 -19.64
C GLU A 106 17.74 22.57 -18.92
N PRO A 107 18.26 23.70 -18.40
CA PRO A 107 17.43 24.73 -17.79
C PRO A 107 16.38 25.27 -18.78
N PRO A 108 15.09 25.22 -18.45
CA PRO A 108 14.07 25.70 -19.38
C PRO A 108 14.10 27.20 -19.56
N LYS A 109 13.54 27.65 -20.70
CA LYS A 109 13.42 29.07 -21.03
C LYS A 109 12.56 29.78 -19.97
N GLY A 110 13.02 30.94 -19.50
CA GLY A 110 12.28 31.80 -18.57
C GLY A 110 12.53 31.52 -17.08
N ILE A 111 13.34 30.52 -16.72
CA ILE A 111 13.75 30.36 -15.32
C ILE A 111 14.72 31.47 -14.89
N ALA A 112 14.59 31.92 -13.64
CA ALA A 112 15.47 32.91 -13.04
C ALA A 112 16.95 32.46 -13.09
N ASP A 113 17.85 33.39 -13.43
CA ASP A 113 19.27 33.10 -13.66
C ASP A 113 19.94 32.43 -12.46
N LEU A 114 19.58 32.84 -11.24
CA LEU A 114 20.12 32.28 -10.00
C LEU A 114 19.71 30.81 -9.78
N ARG A 115 18.62 30.34 -10.39
CA ARG A 115 18.16 28.95 -10.28
C ARG A 115 18.80 28.04 -11.34
N LYS A 116 19.15 28.58 -12.52
CA LYS A 116 19.72 27.83 -13.65
C LYS A 116 20.84 26.84 -13.29
N PRO A 117 21.81 27.15 -12.40
CA PRO A 117 22.89 26.22 -12.08
C PRO A 117 22.44 25.00 -11.27
N HIS A 118 21.25 25.08 -10.66
CA HIS A 118 20.78 24.12 -9.66
C HIS A 118 19.67 23.22 -10.15
N VAL A 119 19.05 23.53 -11.30
CA VAL A 119 17.88 22.79 -11.75
C VAL A 119 18.18 21.32 -11.98
N ALA A 120 17.17 20.52 -11.70
CA ALA A 120 17.10 19.13 -12.04
C ALA A 120 15.63 18.71 -12.22
N ARG A 121 15.45 17.59 -12.91
CA ARG A 121 14.20 16.85 -12.89
C ARG A 121 14.06 16.13 -11.56
N ASN A 122 12.85 16.06 -11.03
CA ASN A 122 12.56 15.20 -9.89
C ASN A 122 12.76 13.71 -10.26
N ALA A 123 13.61 12.99 -9.53
CA ALA A 123 13.92 11.57 -9.76
C ALA A 123 13.80 10.78 -8.45
N TRP A 124 12.61 10.28 -8.14
CA TRP A 124 12.24 9.79 -6.81
C TRP A 124 13.10 8.62 -6.32
N ALA A 125 13.41 7.64 -7.17
CA ALA A 125 14.19 6.47 -6.77
C ALA A 125 15.64 6.81 -6.40
N TRP A 126 16.15 7.95 -6.87
CA TRP A 126 17.51 8.44 -6.60
C TRP A 126 17.57 9.41 -5.41
N MET A 127 16.43 9.89 -4.92
CA MET A 127 16.38 10.93 -3.90
C MET A 127 16.77 10.39 -2.52
N LEU A 128 17.77 11.02 -1.89
CA LEU A 128 18.29 10.64 -0.57
C LEU A 128 17.67 11.42 0.59
N SER A 129 17.21 12.63 0.31
CA SER A 129 16.59 13.58 1.26
C SER A 129 15.98 14.72 0.43
N PHE A 130 15.13 15.52 1.06
CA PHE A 130 14.60 16.73 0.43
C PHE A 130 14.44 17.88 1.43
N LEU A 131 14.22 19.07 0.88
CA LEU A 131 13.77 20.25 1.59
C LEU A 131 12.47 20.73 0.94
N GLU A 132 11.45 20.94 1.77
CA GLU A 132 10.23 21.67 1.41
C GLU A 132 10.29 23.07 2.02
N ALA A 133 9.99 24.09 1.23
CA ALA A 133 9.97 25.48 1.65
C ALA A 133 8.54 26.04 1.56
N LYS A 134 8.23 26.91 2.51
CA LYS A 134 7.06 27.79 2.49
C LYS A 134 7.51 29.22 2.76
N PRO A 135 6.85 30.20 2.14
CA PRO A 135 7.24 31.60 2.27
C PRO A 135 7.16 32.11 3.72
N ASP A 136 6.21 31.58 4.50
CA ASP A 136 6.03 31.87 5.92
C ASP A 136 5.19 30.77 6.62
N GLU A 137 5.00 30.92 7.93
CA GLU A 137 4.30 29.96 8.79
C GLU A 137 2.79 29.86 8.49
N SER A 138 2.17 30.88 7.89
CA SER A 138 0.72 30.86 7.58
C SER A 138 0.38 29.91 6.43
N GLU A 139 1.35 29.62 5.55
CA GLU A 139 1.27 28.64 4.47
C GLU A 139 1.87 27.27 4.88
N SER A 140 2.30 27.12 6.15
CA SER A 140 3.00 25.94 6.65
C SER A 140 2.07 24.84 7.14
N GLY A 141 2.47 23.58 6.92
CA GLY A 141 1.87 22.42 7.56
C GLY A 141 2.09 22.33 9.07
N TYR A 142 3.03 23.12 9.61
CA TYR A 142 3.50 23.01 10.98
C TYR A 142 3.61 24.38 11.65
N PHE A 143 3.34 24.42 12.95
CA PHE A 143 3.73 25.51 13.83
C PHE A 143 5.07 25.22 14.49
N PHE A 144 5.90 26.25 14.65
CA PHE A 144 7.26 26.08 15.19
C PHE A 144 7.39 26.59 16.63
N SER A 145 6.34 27.24 17.12
CA SER A 145 6.20 27.75 18.48
C SER A 145 4.89 27.26 19.12
N GLY A 146 4.86 27.20 20.45
CA GLY A 146 3.70 26.73 21.22
C GLY A 146 3.63 25.22 21.42
N ASP A 147 2.49 24.76 21.95
CA ASP A 147 2.25 23.37 22.36
C ASP A 147 1.75 22.46 21.22
N THR A 148 1.17 23.06 20.17
CA THR A 148 0.64 22.33 19.02
C THR A 148 1.59 22.46 17.84
N PHE A 149 2.14 21.34 17.36
CA PHE A 149 3.04 21.33 16.20
C PHE A 149 2.31 21.23 14.86
N LEU A 150 1.22 20.48 14.76
CA LEU A 150 0.49 20.31 13.50
C LEU A 150 -0.50 21.47 13.31
N ASN A 151 -0.38 22.21 12.20
CA ASN A 151 -1.27 23.33 11.90
C ASN A 151 -2.68 22.85 11.51
N PRO A 152 -3.72 22.99 12.35
CA PRO A 152 -5.02 22.38 12.08
C PRO A 152 -5.80 23.05 10.95
N THR A 153 -5.34 24.19 10.42
CA THR A 153 -6.01 24.88 9.30
C THR A 153 -6.04 24.01 8.04
N PRO A 154 -7.03 24.20 7.15
CA PRO A 154 -7.11 23.46 5.88
C PRO A 154 -5.82 23.58 5.04
N LYS A 155 -5.24 24.78 4.95
CA LYS A 155 -3.93 24.98 4.29
C LYS A 155 -2.83 24.15 4.94
N GLY A 156 -2.77 24.15 6.27
CA GLY A 156 -1.82 23.34 7.03
C GLY A 156 -2.00 21.84 6.78
N GLN A 157 -3.25 21.36 6.74
CA GLN A 157 -3.56 19.96 6.41
C GLN A 157 -3.05 19.58 5.01
N THR A 158 -3.34 20.41 4.00
CA THR A 158 -2.86 20.20 2.62
C THR A 158 -1.33 20.18 2.54
N ALA A 159 -0.65 21.15 3.18
CA ALA A 159 0.81 21.22 3.18
C ALA A 159 1.45 20.00 3.87
N ARG A 160 0.85 19.50 4.96
CA ARG A 160 1.32 18.25 5.61
C ARG A 160 1.09 17.02 4.75
N ALA A 161 -0.09 16.89 4.14
CA ALA A 161 -0.41 15.77 3.27
C ALA A 161 0.59 15.71 2.10
N GLN A 162 0.91 16.87 1.52
CA GLN A 162 1.94 17.01 0.50
C GLN A 162 3.32 16.56 1.00
N ASN A 163 3.77 17.05 2.16
CA ASN A 163 5.06 16.66 2.75
C ASN A 163 5.14 15.15 3.03
N MET A 164 4.08 14.56 3.59
CA MET A 164 3.98 13.11 3.84
C MET A 164 4.03 12.31 2.54
N LYS A 165 3.40 12.81 1.48
CA LYS A 165 3.39 12.14 0.18
C LYS A 165 4.80 12.08 -0.43
N TYR A 166 5.62 13.12 -0.29
CA TYR A 166 7.01 13.08 -0.76
C TYR A 166 7.82 11.98 -0.08
N VAL A 167 7.70 11.86 1.25
CA VAL A 167 8.37 10.79 2.01
C VAL A 167 7.87 9.42 1.56
N ALA A 168 6.56 9.27 1.33
CA ALA A 168 5.98 8.03 0.84
C ALA A 168 6.55 7.64 -0.53
N GLU A 169 6.68 8.57 -1.48
CA GLU A 169 7.27 8.30 -2.79
C GLU A 169 8.76 7.91 -2.71
N ILE A 170 9.54 8.60 -1.88
CA ILE A 170 10.97 8.27 -1.65
C ILE A 170 11.10 6.86 -1.07
N MET A 171 10.32 6.54 -0.04
CA MET A 171 10.38 5.23 0.61
C MET A 171 9.76 4.10 -0.22
N LEU A 172 8.83 4.41 -1.12
CA LEU A 172 8.25 3.42 -2.04
C LEU A 172 9.26 3.03 -3.12
N ARG A 173 9.93 4.01 -3.73
CA ARG A 173 10.86 3.80 -4.85
C ARG A 173 12.31 3.56 -4.45
N GLY A 174 12.72 4.05 -3.29
CA GLY A 174 14.05 3.81 -2.71
C GLY A 174 14.04 2.72 -1.65
N HIS A 175 15.22 2.21 -1.31
CA HIS A 175 15.39 1.16 -0.29
C HIS A 175 15.85 1.77 1.04
N PHE A 176 14.88 2.28 1.81
CA PHE A 176 15.11 2.98 3.08
C PHE A 176 14.49 2.26 4.29
N GLN A 177 15.25 2.23 5.38
CA GLN A 177 14.79 1.95 6.75
C GLN A 177 14.08 3.17 7.36
N PHE A 178 14.61 4.37 7.06
CA PHE A 178 14.07 5.65 7.47
C PHE A 178 14.59 6.73 6.51
N VAL A 179 13.89 7.87 6.45
CA VAL A 179 14.27 9.02 5.61
C VAL A 179 14.42 10.25 6.48
N PHE A 180 15.45 11.05 6.23
CA PHE A 180 15.54 12.39 6.78
C PHE A 180 14.95 13.41 5.81
N SER A 181 14.28 14.44 6.33
CA SER A 181 13.85 15.57 5.52
C SER A 181 13.94 16.91 6.27
N ILE A 182 13.93 17.99 5.51
CA ILE A 182 13.98 19.36 6.01
C ILE A 182 12.70 20.07 5.58
N TYR A 183 12.14 20.89 6.46
CA TYR A 183 11.04 21.78 6.14
C TYR A 183 11.38 23.17 6.62
N VAL A 184 11.17 24.19 5.79
CA VAL A 184 11.41 25.59 6.11
C VAL A 184 10.13 26.39 5.89
N ALA A 185 9.74 27.22 6.84
CA ALA A 185 8.66 28.19 6.71
C ALA A 185 9.17 29.57 7.12
N GLY A 186 9.48 30.41 6.14
CA GLY A 186 10.12 31.71 6.38
C GLY A 186 11.47 31.56 7.10
N THR A 187 11.52 31.96 8.38
CA THR A 187 12.72 31.87 9.23
C THR A 187 12.66 30.73 10.26
N ASN A 188 11.67 29.86 10.16
CA ASN A 188 11.56 28.67 11.00
C ASN A 188 11.90 27.42 10.17
N ALA A 189 12.52 26.43 10.79
CA ALA A 189 12.77 25.14 10.17
C ALA A 189 12.43 23.98 11.09
N ALA A 190 12.16 22.83 10.50
CA ALA A 190 12.07 21.55 11.19
C ALA A 190 12.90 20.52 10.43
N ILE A 191 13.60 19.68 11.20
CA ILE A 191 14.28 18.49 10.69
C ILE A 191 13.48 17.27 11.14
N PHE A 192 13.29 16.32 10.23
CA PHE A 192 12.48 15.14 10.45
C PHE A 192 13.28 13.87 10.23
N ARG A 193 12.98 12.84 11.01
CA ARG A 193 13.31 11.44 10.74
C ARG A 193 12.01 10.65 10.64
N TRP A 194 11.73 10.14 9.46
CA TRP A 194 10.55 9.33 9.14
C TRP A 194 10.94 7.87 9.14
N ASP A 195 10.22 7.03 9.87
CA ASP A 195 10.31 5.57 9.71
C ASP A 195 8.91 5.00 9.45
N ARG A 196 8.81 3.66 9.29
CA ARG A 196 7.54 3.00 8.95
C ARG A 196 6.51 2.98 10.09
N ASN A 197 6.83 3.53 11.25
CA ASN A 197 5.91 3.65 12.37
C ASN A 197 5.41 5.09 12.54
N GLY A 198 6.31 6.08 12.45
CA GLY A 198 6.01 7.49 12.66
C GLY A 198 7.17 8.44 12.38
N VAL A 199 7.14 9.60 13.04
CA VAL A 199 8.01 10.74 12.72
C VAL A 199 8.61 11.33 13.99
N LEU A 200 9.94 11.41 14.02
CA LEU A 200 10.67 12.20 15.01
C LEU A 200 11.04 13.54 14.41
N TYR A 201 10.91 14.63 15.17
CA TYR A 201 11.24 15.96 14.66
C TYR A 201 11.88 16.87 15.70
N ALA A 202 12.67 17.84 15.22
CA ALA A 202 13.18 18.95 16.01
C ALA A 202 12.99 20.27 15.26
N THR A 203 12.64 21.34 15.97
CA THR A 203 12.45 22.68 15.40
C THR A 203 13.70 23.55 15.56
N ILE A 204 13.92 24.45 14.62
CA ILE A 204 15.08 25.33 14.52
C ILE A 204 14.60 26.75 14.19
N ASP A 205 15.07 27.74 14.95
CA ASP A 205 14.87 29.16 14.66
C ASP A 205 16.08 29.68 13.88
N LEU A 206 15.90 29.90 12.57
CA LEU A 206 16.96 30.33 11.66
C LEU A 206 17.37 31.80 11.88
N LYS A 207 16.48 32.60 12.48
CA LYS A 207 16.79 34.01 12.81
C LYS A 207 17.71 34.08 14.02
N LYS A 208 17.51 33.18 14.99
CA LYS A 208 18.33 33.11 16.21
C LYS A 208 19.65 32.40 15.97
N ASP A 209 19.61 31.21 15.38
CA ASP A 209 20.81 30.41 15.15
C ASP A 209 20.67 29.49 13.92
N PRO A 210 21.10 29.94 12.74
CA PRO A 210 21.07 29.13 11.53
C PRO A 210 22.10 27.99 11.54
N THR A 211 23.09 28.01 12.46
CA THR A 211 24.14 27.00 12.50
C THR A 211 23.60 25.61 12.83
N HIS A 212 22.46 25.52 13.52
CA HIS A 212 21.77 24.26 13.75
C HIS A 212 21.37 23.54 12.46
N LEU A 213 20.87 24.27 11.45
CA LEU A 213 20.53 23.69 10.17
C LEU A 213 21.80 23.30 9.39
N TRP A 214 22.83 24.14 9.40
CA TRP A 214 24.11 23.85 8.75
C TRP A 214 24.77 22.58 9.31
N ASN A 215 24.78 22.44 10.63
CA ASN A 215 25.32 21.26 11.30
C ASN A 215 24.52 20.00 10.96
N PHE A 216 23.19 20.08 10.90
CA PHE A 216 22.38 18.95 10.45
C PHE A 216 22.74 18.51 9.03
N VAL A 217 22.78 19.43 8.06
CA VAL A 217 23.12 19.12 6.67
C VAL A 217 24.56 18.59 6.55
N PHE A 218 25.50 19.16 7.29
CA PHE A 218 26.89 18.71 7.31
C PHE A 218 27.03 17.29 7.86
N ARG A 219 26.37 16.99 9.00
CA ARG A 219 26.43 15.64 9.56
C ARG A 219 25.69 14.64 8.67
N LEU A 220 24.53 15.02 8.10
CA LEU A 220 23.82 14.18 7.12
C LEU A 220 24.70 13.83 5.91
N ALA A 221 25.47 14.79 5.39
CA ALA A 221 26.43 14.59 4.29
C ALA A 221 27.58 13.62 4.65
N LYS A 222 27.91 13.50 5.95
CA LYS A 222 28.91 12.57 6.47
C LYS A 222 28.35 11.17 6.74
N LEU A 223 27.03 11.03 6.94
CA LEU A 223 26.41 9.73 7.15
C LEU A 223 26.48 8.87 5.88
N LYS A 224 26.69 7.56 6.08
CA LYS A 224 26.78 6.56 5.01
C LYS A 224 25.96 5.33 5.37
N GLY A 225 25.47 4.61 4.35
CA GLY A 225 24.72 3.36 4.48
C GLY A 225 23.56 3.44 5.47
N ALA A 226 23.45 2.42 6.33
CA ALA A 226 22.38 2.28 7.32
C ALA A 226 22.20 3.49 8.26
N LYS A 227 23.28 4.20 8.63
CA LYS A 227 23.16 5.38 9.49
C LYS A 227 22.43 6.54 8.82
N ARG A 228 22.43 6.58 7.48
CA ARG A 228 21.65 7.54 6.68
C ARG A 228 20.24 7.05 6.39
N GLY A 229 19.91 5.83 6.80
CA GLY A 229 18.62 5.20 6.58
C GLY A 229 18.58 4.27 5.36
N LEU A 230 19.67 4.10 4.60
CA LEU A 230 19.70 3.16 3.48
C LEU A 230 19.68 1.71 3.97
N ASP A 231 19.04 0.82 3.23
CA ASP A 231 19.12 -0.61 3.50
C ASP A 231 20.50 -1.18 3.11
N PRO A 232 21.33 -1.66 4.06
CA PRO A 232 22.65 -2.21 3.77
C PRO A 232 22.64 -3.55 3.01
N THR A 233 21.46 -4.17 2.83
CA THR A 233 21.30 -5.42 2.08
C THR A 233 20.93 -5.21 0.62
N VAL A 234 20.89 -3.95 0.18
CA VAL A 234 20.56 -3.54 -1.18
C VAL A 234 21.70 -2.70 -1.75
N GLU A 235 22.08 -3.00 -2.99
CA GLU A 235 23.04 -2.21 -3.76
C GLU A 235 22.58 -2.04 -5.20
N LEU A 236 23.14 -1.07 -5.92
CA LEU A 236 22.88 -0.95 -7.36
C LEU A 236 23.49 -2.16 -8.09
N ALA A 237 22.74 -2.76 -9.00
CA ALA A 237 23.24 -3.89 -9.78
C ALA A 237 24.45 -3.50 -10.63
N SER A 238 25.37 -4.46 -10.80
CA SER A 238 26.53 -4.32 -11.67
C SER A 238 26.11 -4.43 -13.14
N ALA A 239 26.93 -3.91 -14.06
CA ALA A 239 26.68 -4.05 -15.49
C ALA A 239 26.58 -5.53 -15.93
N ALA A 240 27.43 -6.40 -15.35
CA ALA A 240 27.41 -7.83 -15.64
C ALA A 240 26.14 -8.54 -15.12
N ASP A 241 25.63 -8.14 -13.96
CA ASP A 241 24.37 -8.67 -13.44
C ASP A 241 23.18 -8.20 -14.31
N ILE A 242 23.18 -6.95 -14.76
CA ILE A 242 22.16 -6.41 -15.67
C ILE A 242 22.21 -7.13 -17.03
N GLU A 243 23.40 -7.40 -17.57
CA GLU A 243 23.58 -8.13 -18.82
C GLU A 243 23.00 -9.55 -18.73
N LYS A 244 23.21 -10.26 -17.61
CA LYS A 244 22.56 -11.56 -17.38
C LYS A 244 21.04 -11.46 -17.42
N LEU A 245 20.48 -10.48 -16.72
CA LEU A 245 19.04 -10.22 -16.75
C LEU A 245 18.56 -9.93 -18.17
N GLN A 246 19.26 -9.10 -18.94
CA GLN A 246 18.90 -8.76 -20.32
C GLN A 246 18.90 -9.98 -21.25
N ASN A 247 19.84 -10.90 -21.04
CA ASN A 247 19.99 -12.11 -21.84
C ASN A 247 19.04 -13.25 -21.43
N HIS A 248 18.36 -13.13 -20.29
CA HIS A 248 17.37 -14.12 -19.85
C HIS A 248 16.14 -14.11 -20.78
N VAL A 249 15.68 -15.30 -21.18
CA VAL A 249 14.52 -15.48 -22.07
C VAL A 249 13.42 -16.28 -21.37
N PRO A 250 12.40 -15.62 -20.81
CA PRO A 250 11.28 -16.33 -20.17
C PRO A 250 10.42 -17.09 -21.18
N LEU A 251 9.91 -18.26 -20.79
CA LEU A 251 9.12 -19.13 -21.67
C LEU A 251 7.63 -18.79 -21.73
N LYS A 252 7.08 -18.15 -20.68
CA LYS A 252 5.65 -17.83 -20.57
C LYS A 252 5.39 -16.36 -20.93
N ALA A 253 4.31 -16.08 -21.66
CA ALA A 253 3.98 -14.73 -22.14
C ALA A 253 3.87 -13.71 -20.98
N GLN A 254 3.31 -14.12 -19.84
CA GLN A 254 3.17 -13.34 -18.62
C GLN A 254 4.55 -12.97 -18.04
N LEU A 255 5.49 -13.93 -18.05
CA LEU A 255 6.86 -13.71 -17.60
C LEU A 255 7.65 -12.82 -18.57
N ILE A 256 7.43 -12.94 -19.88
CA ILE A 256 8.01 -12.03 -20.88
C ILE A 256 7.56 -10.59 -20.62
N LYS A 257 6.27 -10.37 -20.34
CA LYS A 257 5.75 -9.04 -19.98
C LYS A 257 6.43 -8.49 -18.72
N SER A 258 6.60 -9.33 -17.70
CA SER A 258 7.23 -8.99 -16.43
C SER A 258 8.71 -8.63 -16.58
N HIS A 259 9.44 -9.43 -17.36
CA HIS A 259 10.83 -9.21 -17.69
C HIS A 259 11.05 -7.89 -18.43
N LYS A 260 10.21 -7.62 -19.45
CA LYS A 260 10.19 -6.32 -20.15
C LYS A 260 9.85 -5.17 -19.21
N PHE A 261 8.91 -5.35 -18.30
CA PHE A 261 8.53 -4.33 -17.32
C PHE A 261 9.68 -4.02 -16.35
N MET A 262 10.40 -5.04 -15.87
CA MET A 262 11.58 -4.87 -15.01
C MET A 262 12.68 -4.06 -15.73
N LEU A 263 12.91 -4.33 -17.01
CA LEU A 263 13.90 -3.63 -17.84
C LEU A 263 13.41 -2.29 -18.41
N ALA A 264 12.14 -1.94 -18.21
CA ALA A 264 11.60 -0.67 -18.66
C ALA A 264 11.95 0.45 -17.69
N ASN A 265 12.33 1.62 -18.25
CA ASN A 265 12.53 2.85 -17.50
C ASN A 265 13.59 2.76 -16.38
N THR A 266 14.67 1.99 -16.61
CA THR A 266 15.74 1.76 -15.64
C THR A 266 16.50 3.02 -15.22
N THR A 267 16.38 4.10 -16.00
CA THR A 267 16.86 5.44 -15.61
C THR A 267 16.16 5.94 -14.33
N PHE A 268 14.83 5.84 -14.23
CA PHE A 268 14.07 6.28 -13.06
C PHE A 268 13.81 5.16 -12.05
N TYR A 269 13.92 3.90 -12.47
CA TYR A 269 13.80 2.73 -11.61
C TYR A 269 15.04 1.84 -11.78
N PRO A 270 16.18 2.22 -11.18
CA PRO A 270 17.41 1.45 -11.35
C PRO A 270 17.26 0.01 -10.87
N ILE A 271 17.96 -0.91 -11.54
CA ILE A 271 18.03 -2.29 -11.12
C ILE A 271 18.94 -2.38 -9.88
N HIS A 272 18.40 -2.97 -8.82
CA HIS A 272 19.10 -3.22 -7.57
C HIS A 272 19.37 -4.70 -7.40
N LYS A 273 20.49 -5.00 -6.75
CA LYS A 273 20.84 -6.33 -6.25
C LYS A 273 20.52 -6.38 -4.77
N VAL A 274 19.72 -7.37 -4.38
CA VAL A 274 19.21 -7.54 -3.02
C VAL A 274 19.65 -8.88 -2.46
N TYR A 275 20.15 -8.85 -1.23
CA TYR A 275 20.58 -10.04 -0.53
C TYR A 275 19.51 -10.50 0.46
N CYS A 276 19.19 -11.79 0.43
CA CYS A 276 18.27 -12.43 1.38
C CYS A 276 18.92 -13.68 1.96
N ASP A 277 18.61 -13.99 3.21
CA ASP A 277 19.10 -15.21 3.85
C ASP A 277 18.35 -16.42 3.29
N ARG A 278 19.07 -17.52 3.09
CA ARG A 278 18.46 -18.81 2.78
C ARG A 278 17.66 -19.32 3.98
N PRO A 279 16.59 -20.09 3.75
CA PRO A 279 15.97 -20.84 4.83
C PRO A 279 17.05 -21.70 5.48
N GLU A 280 17.27 -21.55 6.79
CA GLU A 280 18.09 -22.54 7.50
C GLU A 280 17.34 -23.87 7.47
N ASP A 281 17.96 -24.92 6.92
CA ASP A 281 17.42 -26.28 7.00
C ASP A 281 17.36 -26.68 8.48
N SER A 282 16.19 -26.58 9.11
CA SER A 282 15.96 -27.12 10.45
C SER A 282 15.88 -28.66 10.47
N SER A 283 16.40 -29.33 9.44
CA SER A 283 16.35 -30.79 9.26
C SER A 283 17.66 -31.40 8.74
N ILE A 284 18.77 -31.22 9.48
CA ILE A 284 19.85 -32.23 9.48
C ILE A 284 20.19 -32.61 10.92
N ALA A 285 19.28 -33.36 11.53
CA ALA A 285 19.58 -34.24 12.64
C ALA A 285 19.65 -35.69 12.14
N ALA A 286 20.55 -36.01 11.20
CA ALA A 286 21.14 -37.34 10.99
C ALA A 286 22.06 -37.38 9.76
N ALA A 287 23.36 -37.08 9.93
CA ALA A 287 24.48 -37.78 9.28
C ALA A 287 25.82 -37.11 9.66
N PRO A 288 26.86 -37.85 10.09
CA PRO A 288 28.12 -37.26 10.49
C PRO A 288 29.09 -37.08 9.30
N LYS A 289 29.76 -35.91 9.30
CA LYS A 289 31.12 -35.62 8.79
C LYS A 289 31.36 -35.63 7.26
N ARG A 290 31.31 -34.43 6.66
CA ARG A 290 32.45 -33.69 6.04
C ARG A 290 31.94 -32.54 5.18
N ARG A 291 31.91 -31.32 5.71
CA ARG A 291 31.97 -30.11 4.89
C ARG A 291 32.78 -29.01 5.58
N THR A 292 34.09 -29.07 5.41
CA THR A 292 34.93 -27.87 5.41
C THR A 292 34.79 -27.21 4.05
N ARG A 293 33.86 -26.25 3.92
CA ARG A 293 33.93 -25.12 2.98
C ARG A 293 32.87 -24.07 3.38
N SER A 294 33.36 -23.05 4.06
CA SER A 294 32.80 -21.72 4.34
C SER A 294 31.30 -21.57 4.58
N LEU A 295 30.97 -21.19 5.82
CA LEU A 295 29.77 -20.46 6.27
C LEU A 295 29.54 -19.09 5.54
N ALA A 296 30.18 -18.86 4.39
CA ALA A 296 30.19 -17.57 3.69
C ALA A 296 29.13 -17.41 2.60
N ASN A 297 28.41 -18.48 2.21
CA ASN A 297 27.39 -18.45 1.15
C ASN A 297 25.97 -18.77 1.68
N SER A 298 25.57 -18.21 2.83
CA SER A 298 24.20 -18.34 3.35
C SER A 298 23.20 -17.38 2.70
N LYS A 299 23.66 -16.44 1.87
CA LYS A 299 22.83 -15.40 1.23
C LYS A 299 22.58 -15.70 -0.24
N MET A 300 21.35 -15.51 -0.68
CA MET A 300 20.95 -15.46 -2.09
C MET A 300 20.89 -14.01 -2.56
N ALA A 301 21.17 -13.80 -3.85
CA ALA A 301 21.17 -12.50 -4.48
C ALA A 301 20.15 -12.45 -5.62
N PHE A 302 19.26 -11.47 -5.57
CA PHE A 302 18.19 -11.26 -6.54
C PHE A 302 18.33 -9.89 -7.19
N LEU A 303 17.94 -9.75 -8.45
CA LEU A 303 17.79 -8.45 -9.09
C LEU A 303 16.33 -8.03 -9.07
N ILE A 304 16.09 -6.80 -8.62
CA ILE A 304 14.77 -6.16 -8.65
C ILE A 304 14.87 -4.82 -9.39
N GLY A 305 13.83 -4.49 -10.14
CA GLY A 305 13.69 -3.18 -10.79
C GLY A 305 12.53 -2.40 -10.20
N ARG A 306 11.67 -1.89 -11.06
CA ARG A 306 10.40 -1.29 -10.67
C ARG A 306 9.52 -2.32 -9.94
N TYR A 307 8.91 -1.90 -8.82
CA TYR A 307 7.93 -2.71 -8.10
C TYR A 307 6.71 -3.02 -8.99
N SER A 308 6.19 -4.24 -8.89
CA SER A 308 4.94 -4.65 -9.53
C SER A 308 3.76 -4.00 -8.83
N ASN A 309 3.67 -4.13 -7.50
CA ASN A 309 2.69 -3.46 -6.65
C ASN A 309 3.38 -2.82 -5.43
N GLY A 310 2.81 -1.72 -4.92
CA GLY A 310 3.41 -1.02 -3.78
C GLY A 310 2.51 0.02 -3.13
N GLU A 311 2.50 0.03 -1.81
CA GLU A 311 1.74 0.97 -0.97
C GLU A 311 2.46 2.33 -0.84
N CYS A 312 1.88 3.40 -1.38
CA CYS A 312 2.41 4.76 -1.23
C CYS A 312 1.98 5.41 0.09
N PHE A 313 2.37 4.79 1.21
CA PHE A 313 2.20 5.33 2.56
C PHE A 313 3.54 5.42 3.29
N PRO A 314 3.76 6.47 4.12
CA PRO A 314 5.02 6.60 4.86
C PRO A 314 5.10 5.60 6.04
N THR A 315 3.95 5.21 6.61
CA THR A 315 3.85 4.31 7.77
C THR A 315 2.97 3.12 7.45
N GLY A 316 3.20 1.98 8.12
CA GLY A 316 2.36 0.78 8.00
C GLY A 316 3.17 -0.45 7.60
N ARG A 317 2.51 -1.37 6.86
CA ARG A 317 3.18 -2.52 6.26
C ARG A 317 4.06 -2.08 5.10
N CYS A 318 3.60 -1.09 4.33
CA CYS A 318 4.34 -0.49 3.23
C CYS A 318 4.85 -1.57 2.26
N THR A 319 3.99 -2.54 1.98
CA THR A 319 4.32 -3.73 1.21
C THR A 319 4.70 -3.34 -0.21
N ARG A 320 5.78 -3.94 -0.71
CA ARG A 320 6.23 -3.84 -2.10
C ARG A 320 6.49 -5.23 -2.62
N THR A 321 6.10 -5.46 -3.87
CA THR A 321 6.25 -6.75 -4.51
C THR A 321 6.91 -6.59 -5.86
N TYR A 322 7.69 -7.59 -6.24
CA TYR A 322 8.48 -7.60 -7.44
C TYR A 322 8.41 -8.98 -8.07
N ILE A 323 8.40 -9.01 -9.40
CA ILE A 323 9.07 -10.13 -10.07
C ILE A 323 10.56 -9.82 -9.97
N ALA A 324 11.34 -10.76 -9.46
CA ALA A 324 12.78 -10.63 -9.28
C ALA A 324 13.51 -11.67 -10.12
N TYR A 325 14.78 -11.43 -10.43
CA TYR A 325 15.62 -12.38 -11.14
C TYR A 325 16.62 -13.03 -10.19
N ASP A 326 16.53 -14.35 -10.04
CA ASP A 326 17.49 -15.17 -9.30
C ASP A 326 18.73 -15.39 -10.16
N ILE A 327 19.80 -14.67 -9.81
CA ILE A 327 21.06 -14.64 -10.56
C ILE A 327 21.73 -16.03 -10.59
N ALA A 328 21.55 -16.83 -9.55
CA ALA A 328 22.25 -18.11 -9.40
C ALA A 328 21.60 -19.22 -10.23
N ASN A 329 20.28 -19.18 -10.36
CA ASN A 329 19.49 -20.23 -11.00
C ASN A 329 18.89 -19.80 -12.36
N ASP A 330 19.21 -18.58 -12.83
CA ASP A 330 18.74 -18.04 -14.11
C ASP A 330 17.22 -18.16 -14.29
N ARG A 331 16.45 -17.70 -13.30
CA ARG A 331 14.99 -17.76 -13.31
C ARG A 331 14.35 -16.52 -12.71
N LEU A 332 13.11 -16.25 -13.11
CA LEU A 332 12.28 -15.26 -12.44
C LEU A 332 11.60 -15.89 -11.22
N VAL A 333 11.49 -15.11 -10.14
CA VAL A 333 10.88 -15.50 -8.87
C VAL A 333 9.99 -14.38 -8.35
N PHE A 334 9.12 -14.68 -7.39
CA PHE A 334 8.33 -13.66 -6.70
C PHE A 334 9.07 -13.14 -5.46
N PHE A 335 9.05 -11.83 -5.24
CA PHE A 335 9.75 -11.17 -4.12
C PHE A 335 8.84 -10.16 -3.43
N LYS A 336 8.66 -10.30 -2.11
CA LYS A 336 7.89 -9.40 -1.24
C LYS A 336 8.81 -8.75 -0.20
N ASP A 337 8.64 -7.45 -0.01
CA ASP A 337 9.36 -6.59 0.94
C ASP A 337 8.32 -5.82 1.77
N SER A 338 8.33 -5.99 3.10
CA SER A 338 7.27 -5.44 3.96
C SER A 338 7.76 -5.13 5.38
N TRP A 339 6.95 -4.43 6.17
CA TRP A 339 7.21 -4.09 7.56
C TRP A 339 6.15 -4.69 8.48
N ARG A 340 6.46 -5.86 9.05
CA ARG A 340 5.57 -6.56 9.96
C ARG A 340 5.64 -5.96 11.37
N PRO A 341 4.54 -5.98 12.14
CA PRO A 341 4.62 -5.60 13.54
C PRO A 341 5.32 -6.69 14.37
N LYS A 342 6.11 -6.28 15.36
CA LYS A 342 6.91 -7.20 16.20
C LYS A 342 6.08 -8.14 17.07
N PHE A 343 4.83 -7.77 17.40
CA PHE A 343 3.94 -8.64 18.19
C PHE A 343 3.44 -9.86 17.41
N ASN A 344 3.56 -9.88 16.07
CA ASN A 344 3.27 -11.08 15.31
C ASN A 344 4.31 -12.15 15.67
N ALA A 345 3.84 -13.21 16.31
CA ALA A 345 4.68 -14.30 16.80
C ALA A 345 5.38 -15.06 15.67
N HIS A 346 4.73 -15.16 14.51
CA HIS A 346 5.19 -15.96 13.38
C HIS A 346 5.41 -15.07 12.15
N PRO A 347 6.68 -14.86 11.73
CA PRO A 347 6.99 -14.22 10.45
C PRO A 347 6.46 -15.06 9.26
N GLU A 348 6.00 -14.43 8.18
CA GLU A 348 5.46 -15.14 7.02
C GLU A 348 6.45 -16.13 6.39
N ALA A 349 7.73 -15.75 6.27
CA ALA A 349 8.76 -16.67 5.81
C ALA A 349 8.86 -17.95 6.67
N ASP A 350 8.65 -17.85 7.99
CA ASP A 350 8.69 -19.02 8.87
C ASP A 350 7.46 -19.90 8.68
N THR A 351 6.30 -19.29 8.40
CA THR A 351 5.08 -20.03 8.05
C THR A 351 5.25 -20.80 6.75
N TYR A 352 5.79 -20.21 5.67
CA TYR A 352 6.08 -20.98 4.46
C TYR A 352 7.06 -22.11 4.72
N ARG A 353 8.12 -21.88 5.53
CA ARG A 353 9.06 -22.96 5.89
C ARG A 353 8.35 -24.13 6.58
N ARG A 354 7.43 -23.83 7.51
CA ARG A 354 6.60 -24.83 8.21
C ARG A 354 5.71 -25.59 7.23
N LEU A 355 5.01 -24.88 6.34
CA LEU A 355 4.12 -25.47 5.34
C LEU A 355 4.89 -26.38 4.36
N ASN A 356 5.99 -25.90 3.78
CA ASN A 356 6.80 -26.67 2.84
C ASN A 356 7.45 -27.89 3.52
N SER A 357 7.94 -27.76 4.76
CA SER A 357 8.52 -28.88 5.52
C SER A 357 7.49 -29.95 5.88
N ALA A 358 6.22 -29.57 6.04
CA ALA A 358 5.11 -30.49 6.28
C ALA A 358 4.56 -31.13 4.99
N GLY A 359 5.12 -30.80 3.82
CA GLY A 359 4.65 -31.32 2.53
C GLY A 359 3.23 -30.87 2.18
N VAL A 360 2.89 -29.63 2.54
CA VAL A 360 1.62 -28.98 2.13
C VAL A 360 1.71 -28.64 0.64
N THR A 361 0.70 -29.05 -0.11
CA THR A 361 0.54 -28.74 -1.54
C THR A 361 -0.31 -27.49 -1.74
N CYS A 362 -0.36 -26.96 -2.96
CA CYS A 362 -1.14 -25.75 -3.31
C CYS A 362 -0.77 -24.52 -2.45
N VAL A 363 0.51 -24.42 -2.10
CA VAL A 363 1.14 -23.26 -1.45
C VAL A 363 2.47 -23.02 -2.13
N ALA A 364 2.95 -21.78 -2.09
CA ALA A 364 4.24 -21.46 -2.68
C ALA A 364 5.42 -22.05 -1.87
N THR A 365 6.53 -22.28 -2.58
CA THR A 365 7.82 -22.75 -2.08
C THR A 365 8.69 -21.56 -1.69
N LEU A 366 9.11 -21.53 -0.43
CA LEU A 366 10.04 -20.51 0.08
C LEU A 366 11.46 -20.76 -0.42
N LEU A 367 12.03 -19.78 -1.10
CA LEU A 367 13.42 -19.81 -1.56
C LEU A 367 14.39 -19.08 -0.64
N ALA A 368 13.97 -17.94 -0.11
CA ALA A 368 14.76 -17.08 0.77
C ALA A 368 13.85 -16.11 1.51
N GLY A 369 14.31 -15.55 2.62
CA GLY A 369 13.53 -14.56 3.37
C GLY A 369 13.73 -14.64 4.88
N GLY A 370 12.96 -13.82 5.58
CA GLY A 370 13.08 -13.61 7.02
C GLY A 370 13.13 -12.13 7.38
N ASP A 371 13.32 -11.88 8.66
CA ASP A 371 13.55 -10.52 9.17
C ASP A 371 14.91 -10.00 8.70
N VAL A 372 14.90 -8.78 8.16
CA VAL A 372 16.09 -8.19 7.54
C VAL A 372 17.00 -7.61 8.62
N GLY A 373 18.26 -8.05 8.62
CA GLY A 373 19.29 -7.58 9.54
C GLY A 373 20.03 -8.74 10.19
N ALA A 374 21.04 -8.44 11.00
CA ALA A 374 21.66 -9.48 11.81
C ALA A 374 20.74 -9.79 13.01
N PRO A 375 20.74 -11.01 13.61
CA PRO A 375 19.89 -11.34 14.75
C PRO A 375 19.97 -10.37 15.94
N LYS A 376 21.12 -9.68 16.11
CA LYS A 376 21.33 -8.67 17.17
C LYS A 376 21.12 -7.23 16.70
N ASN A 377 20.83 -7.03 15.43
CA ASN A 377 20.70 -5.72 14.79
C ASN A 377 19.71 -5.83 13.62
N LEU A 378 18.47 -6.20 13.94
CA LEU A 378 17.36 -6.20 13.01
C LEU A 378 17.03 -4.76 12.60
N GLN A 379 16.55 -4.61 11.38
CA GLN A 379 16.07 -3.32 10.89
C GLN A 379 14.68 -3.06 11.49
N CYS A 380 14.64 -2.22 12.52
CA CYS A 380 13.43 -1.89 13.27
C CYS A 380 13.11 -0.39 13.24
N THR A 381 11.81 -0.06 13.38
CA THR A 381 11.37 1.31 13.65
C THR A 381 11.69 1.72 15.08
N VAL A 382 11.77 3.02 15.36
CA VAL A 382 12.11 3.55 16.69
C VAL A 382 11.16 4.66 17.14
N SER A 383 10.39 5.27 16.24
CA SER A 383 9.53 6.40 16.60
C SER A 383 8.50 6.07 17.68
N GLN A 384 8.04 4.81 17.75
CA GLN A 384 7.07 4.34 18.75
C GLN A 384 7.56 4.50 20.20
N GLU A 385 8.87 4.54 20.44
CA GLU A 385 9.44 4.69 21.78
C GLU A 385 9.12 6.05 22.41
N TYR A 386 8.81 7.05 21.57
CA TYR A 386 8.54 8.43 21.99
C TYR A 386 7.07 8.81 21.82
N GLN A 387 6.22 7.83 21.54
CA GLN A 387 4.78 8.05 21.57
C GLN A 387 4.30 8.04 23.03
N PRO A 388 3.29 8.85 23.38
CA PRO A 388 2.72 8.80 24.72
C PRO A 388 2.14 7.41 25.01
N ASP A 389 2.36 6.89 26.22
CA ASP A 389 1.77 5.63 26.65
C ASP A 389 0.23 5.72 26.66
N GLY A 390 -0.45 4.73 26.09
CA GLY A 390 -1.91 4.68 26.00
C GLY A 390 -2.41 3.65 24.99
N LEU A 391 -3.74 3.62 24.78
CA LEU A 391 -4.45 2.71 23.84
C LEU A 391 -3.96 2.77 22.38
N TYR A 392 -3.19 3.80 22.02
CA TYR A 392 -2.71 4.07 20.66
C TYR A 392 -1.19 3.93 20.51
N LYS A 393 -0.47 3.35 21.48
CA LYS A 393 0.97 3.09 21.33
C LYS A 393 1.16 2.04 20.23
N ASP A 394 1.78 2.44 19.14
CA ASP A 394 2.07 1.52 18.06
C ASP A 394 3.15 0.52 18.47
N PHE A 395 3.07 -0.68 17.90
CA PHE A 395 4.14 -1.66 18.06
C PHE A 395 5.33 -1.35 17.15
N GLU A 396 6.53 -1.64 17.64
CA GLU A 396 7.74 -1.70 16.82
C GLU A 396 7.48 -2.54 15.56
N ARG A 397 7.96 -2.07 14.42
CA ARG A 397 7.89 -2.80 13.15
C ARG A 397 9.28 -3.29 12.75
N ILE A 398 9.32 -4.48 12.18
CA ILE A 398 10.53 -5.15 11.71
C ILE A 398 10.43 -5.29 10.19
N HIS A 399 11.49 -4.92 9.49
CA HIS A 399 11.60 -5.12 8.05
C HIS A 399 11.70 -6.62 7.74
N HIS A 400 10.88 -7.11 6.83
CA HIS A 400 10.74 -8.53 6.51
C HIS A 400 10.71 -8.75 4.99
N ARG A 401 11.24 -9.89 4.54
CA ARG A 401 11.21 -10.30 3.13
C ARG A 401 10.80 -11.74 2.94
N VAL A 402 10.13 -12.00 1.83
CA VAL A 402 9.75 -13.35 1.40
C VAL A 402 10.06 -13.47 -0.09
N VAL A 403 10.79 -14.51 -0.46
CA VAL A 403 11.07 -14.86 -1.86
C VAL A 403 10.50 -16.24 -2.14
N LEU A 404 9.61 -16.31 -3.11
CA LEU A 404 8.85 -17.51 -3.47
C LEU A 404 9.20 -17.95 -4.89
N GLU A 405 9.21 -19.26 -5.12
CA GLU A 405 9.49 -19.84 -6.43
C GLU A 405 8.38 -19.57 -7.44
N GLU A 406 7.14 -19.80 -7.02
CA GLU A 406 5.96 -19.74 -7.85
C GLU A 406 5.57 -18.28 -8.07
N ILE A 407 5.27 -17.96 -9.33
CA ILE A 407 4.72 -16.66 -9.72
C ILE A 407 3.30 -16.93 -10.19
N GLY A 408 2.35 -16.19 -9.62
CA GLY A 408 0.94 -16.37 -9.91
C GLY A 408 0.30 -15.21 -10.67
N CYS A 409 -0.88 -15.47 -11.23
CA CYS A 409 -1.79 -14.45 -11.74
C CYS A 409 -3.13 -14.45 -10.99
N PRO A 410 -3.93 -13.37 -11.08
CA PRO A 410 -5.26 -13.27 -10.46
C PRO A 410 -6.11 -14.49 -10.74
N ILE A 411 -6.76 -15.02 -9.70
CA ILE A 411 -7.77 -16.06 -9.90
C ILE A 411 -8.85 -15.58 -10.85
N GLU A 412 -9.18 -14.27 -10.85
CA GLU A 412 -10.15 -13.68 -11.77
C GLU A 412 -9.85 -13.92 -13.26
N ASN A 413 -8.63 -14.32 -13.62
CA ASN A 413 -8.24 -14.63 -15.00
C ASN A 413 -8.58 -16.06 -15.43
N TYR A 414 -9.34 -16.82 -14.63
CA TYR A 414 -9.82 -18.14 -15.06
C TYR A 414 -10.62 -18.05 -16.38
N PRO A 415 -10.60 -19.08 -17.23
CA PRO A 415 -11.27 -19.05 -18.52
C PRO A 415 -12.79 -19.33 -18.45
N ASN A 416 -13.24 -20.21 -17.54
CA ASN A 416 -14.63 -20.63 -17.40
C ASN A 416 -14.96 -21.10 -15.98
N SER A 417 -16.23 -21.36 -15.66
CA SER A 417 -16.65 -21.76 -14.31
C SER A 417 -16.06 -23.09 -13.85
N MET A 418 -15.85 -24.07 -14.74
CA MET A 418 -15.24 -25.35 -14.38
C MET A 418 -13.82 -25.13 -13.86
N GLU A 419 -13.01 -24.39 -14.61
CA GLU A 419 -11.65 -24.04 -14.19
C GLU A 419 -11.66 -23.21 -12.90
N MET A 420 -12.60 -22.28 -12.74
CA MET A 420 -12.75 -21.53 -11.48
C MET A 420 -13.01 -22.46 -10.29
N MET A 421 -13.94 -23.42 -10.42
CA MET A 421 -14.26 -24.38 -9.37
C MET A 421 -13.06 -25.27 -9.04
N THR A 422 -12.32 -25.73 -10.05
CA THR A 422 -11.07 -26.49 -9.89
C THR A 422 -9.99 -25.69 -9.15
N LEU A 423 -9.80 -24.42 -9.51
CA LEU A 423 -8.80 -23.54 -8.87
C LEU A 423 -9.16 -23.24 -7.41
N VAL A 424 -10.43 -22.99 -7.11
CA VAL A 424 -10.90 -22.82 -5.72
C VAL A 424 -10.74 -24.12 -4.93
N TYR A 425 -11.02 -25.28 -5.55
CA TYR A 425 -10.79 -26.59 -4.95
C TYR A 425 -9.31 -26.84 -4.61
N HIS A 426 -8.38 -26.51 -5.50
CA HIS A 426 -6.94 -26.57 -5.21
C HIS A 426 -6.56 -25.70 -4.00
N ALA A 427 -7.04 -24.47 -3.93
CA ALA A 427 -6.80 -23.59 -2.78
C ALA A 427 -7.40 -24.16 -1.49
N LEU A 428 -8.62 -24.70 -1.53
CA LEU A 428 -9.28 -25.34 -0.39
C LEU A 428 -8.50 -26.58 0.10
N ARG A 429 -7.95 -27.38 -0.82
CA ARG A 429 -7.07 -28.51 -0.49
C ARG A 429 -5.77 -28.04 0.16
N GLY A 430 -5.13 -27.00 -0.38
CA GLY A 430 -3.94 -26.41 0.25
C GLY A 430 -4.22 -25.91 1.66
N HIS A 431 -5.38 -25.30 1.87
CA HIS A 431 -5.85 -24.87 3.19
C HIS A 431 -6.09 -26.05 4.15
N MET A 432 -6.73 -27.13 3.68
CA MET A 432 -6.89 -28.37 4.46
C MET A 432 -5.55 -28.93 4.90
N GLU A 433 -4.63 -29.13 3.96
CA GLU A 433 -3.31 -29.68 4.26
C GLU A 433 -2.51 -28.77 5.20
N ALA A 434 -2.61 -27.44 5.06
CA ALA A 434 -2.01 -26.49 6.00
C ALA A 434 -2.57 -26.66 7.42
N TRP A 435 -3.89 -26.83 7.57
CA TRP A 435 -4.52 -27.01 8.86
C TRP A 435 -4.20 -28.37 9.51
N GLU A 436 -4.20 -29.44 8.72
CA GLU A 436 -4.06 -30.81 9.21
C GLU A 436 -2.61 -31.25 9.39
N LYS A 437 -1.76 -30.99 8.38
CA LYS A 437 -0.35 -31.42 8.38
C LYS A 437 0.53 -30.45 9.16
N ALA A 438 0.25 -29.14 9.04
CA ALA A 438 1.09 -28.10 9.64
C ALA A 438 0.45 -27.40 10.83
N GLY A 439 -0.86 -27.56 11.08
CA GLY A 439 -1.54 -26.85 12.16
C GLY A 439 -1.60 -25.33 11.96
N VAL A 440 -1.70 -24.86 10.71
CA VAL A 440 -1.73 -23.44 10.36
C VAL A 440 -3.11 -23.07 9.82
N LEU A 441 -3.76 -22.07 10.45
CA LEU A 441 -5.01 -21.46 9.97
C LEU A 441 -4.68 -20.17 9.20
N HIS A 442 -5.27 -19.95 8.02
CA HIS A 442 -4.87 -18.87 7.11
C HIS A 442 -5.38 -17.50 7.57
N ARG A 443 -6.66 -17.41 7.93
CA ARG A 443 -7.35 -16.23 8.46
C ARG A 443 -7.61 -15.05 7.51
N ASP A 444 -7.27 -15.18 6.23
CA ASP A 444 -7.47 -14.13 5.23
C ASP A 444 -7.74 -14.69 3.83
N ILE A 445 -8.62 -15.69 3.73
CA ILE A 445 -9.03 -16.23 2.43
C ILE A 445 -9.81 -15.15 1.67
N SER A 446 -9.34 -14.82 0.46
CA SER A 446 -9.95 -13.82 -0.42
C SER A 446 -9.54 -14.06 -1.87
N LEU A 447 -10.16 -13.34 -2.81
CA LEU A 447 -9.75 -13.35 -4.23
C LEU A 447 -8.27 -12.98 -4.40
N ALA A 448 -7.78 -12.04 -3.58
CA ALA A 448 -6.42 -11.51 -3.66
C ALA A 448 -5.34 -12.49 -3.16
N ASN A 449 -5.76 -13.59 -2.50
CA ASN A 449 -4.85 -14.55 -1.88
C ASN A 449 -4.90 -15.94 -2.52
N ILE A 450 -5.67 -16.10 -3.60
CA ILE A 450 -5.66 -17.30 -4.45
C ILE A 450 -5.08 -16.92 -5.81
N LEU A 451 -3.99 -17.60 -6.19
CA LEU A 451 -3.30 -17.36 -7.45
C LEU A 451 -3.38 -18.57 -8.37
N ILE A 452 -3.47 -18.32 -9.68
CA ILE A 452 -3.22 -19.34 -10.70
C ILE A 452 -1.72 -19.39 -10.96
N ASP A 453 -1.12 -20.58 -10.96
CA ASP A 453 0.29 -20.76 -11.31
C ASP A 453 0.54 -20.42 -12.79
N ILE A 454 1.44 -19.47 -13.05
CA ILE A 454 1.81 -19.10 -14.43
C ILE A 454 2.38 -20.30 -15.21
N ASN A 455 3.05 -21.24 -14.52
CA ASN A 455 3.60 -22.41 -15.17
C ASN A 455 2.52 -23.37 -15.69
N SER A 456 1.36 -23.40 -15.03
CA SER A 456 0.22 -24.25 -15.41
C SER A 456 -0.58 -23.68 -16.59
N ILE A 457 -0.42 -22.39 -16.91
CA ILE A 457 -1.11 -21.76 -18.04
C ILE A 457 -0.72 -22.44 -19.36
N GLY A 458 -1.73 -22.89 -20.11
CA GLY A 458 -1.58 -23.64 -21.36
C GLY A 458 -1.61 -25.17 -21.19
N GLY A 459 -1.75 -25.65 -19.95
CA GLY A 459 -2.05 -27.05 -19.61
C GLY A 459 -3.14 -27.10 -18.54
N ASP A 460 -3.08 -28.09 -17.66
CA ASP A 460 -4.02 -28.23 -16.54
C ASP A 460 -3.77 -27.12 -15.52
N LEU A 461 -4.76 -26.26 -15.28
CA LEU A 461 -4.59 -25.10 -14.42
C LEU A 461 -4.45 -25.50 -12.95
N ALA A 462 -3.44 -24.93 -12.28
CA ALA A 462 -3.19 -25.13 -10.85
C ALA A 462 -3.32 -23.81 -10.10
N ALA A 463 -3.74 -23.87 -8.84
CA ALA A 463 -3.80 -22.72 -7.95
C ALA A 463 -3.07 -22.97 -6.64
N PHE A 464 -2.64 -21.89 -6.03
CA PHE A 464 -1.99 -21.91 -4.72
C PHE A 464 -2.39 -20.70 -3.87
N LEU A 465 -2.30 -20.89 -2.55
CA LEU A 465 -2.56 -19.86 -1.54
C LEU A 465 -1.30 -19.06 -1.19
N ILE A 466 -1.48 -17.76 -0.99
CA ILE A 466 -0.44 -16.81 -0.58
C ILE A 466 -0.87 -15.97 0.63
N ASP A 467 0.04 -15.11 1.10
CA ASP A 467 -0.19 -14.11 2.15
C ASP A 467 -0.54 -14.70 3.53
N TRP A 468 0.39 -15.49 4.06
CA TRP A 468 0.27 -16.15 5.36
C TRP A 468 0.64 -15.24 6.54
N ASP A 469 0.75 -13.92 6.33
CA ASP A 469 1.13 -12.91 7.34
C ASP A 469 0.13 -12.80 8.51
N LEU A 470 -1.13 -13.16 8.29
CA LEU A 470 -2.22 -13.12 9.28
C LEU A 470 -2.55 -14.48 9.91
N CYS A 471 -1.80 -15.52 9.53
CA CYS A 471 -2.05 -16.88 9.98
C CYS A 471 -1.93 -17.03 11.50
N ARG A 472 -2.47 -18.14 12.01
CA ARG A 472 -2.30 -18.52 13.42
C ARG A 472 -1.99 -20.01 13.51
N TYR A 473 -1.06 -20.37 14.39
CA TYR A 473 -0.74 -21.78 14.60
C TYR A 473 -1.68 -22.38 15.64
N ARG A 474 -2.03 -23.65 15.49
CA ARG A 474 -2.93 -24.40 16.38
C ARG A 474 -2.50 -24.29 17.85
N GLU A 475 -1.20 -24.38 18.10
CA GLU A 475 -0.59 -24.23 19.42
C GLU A 475 -0.74 -22.82 20.05
N ASP A 476 -0.99 -21.78 19.26
CA ASP A 476 -1.25 -20.42 19.79
C ASP A 476 -2.67 -20.26 20.32
N PHE A 477 -3.60 -21.13 19.92
CA PHE A 477 -4.95 -21.17 20.49
C PHE A 477 -4.93 -21.71 21.93
N GLU A 478 -3.92 -22.51 22.27
CA GLU A 478 -3.80 -23.17 23.58
C GLU A 478 -3.08 -22.29 24.62
N LYS A 479 -2.28 -21.31 24.19
CA LYS A 479 -1.28 -20.63 25.04
C LYS A 479 -1.73 -19.30 25.67
N ASP A 480 -3.02 -18.97 25.74
CA ASP A 480 -3.53 -17.65 26.20
C ASP A 480 -2.78 -16.47 25.52
N VAL A 481 -2.24 -16.67 24.31
CA VAL A 481 -1.62 -15.58 23.53
C VAL A 481 -2.76 -14.63 23.17
N PRO A 482 -2.71 -13.35 23.62
CA PRO A 482 -3.77 -12.40 23.31
C PRO A 482 -3.94 -12.34 21.79
N PRO A 483 -5.16 -12.50 21.26
CA PRO A 483 -5.40 -12.22 19.86
C PRO A 483 -4.89 -10.81 19.54
N SER A 484 -4.39 -10.59 18.33
CA SER A 484 -4.22 -9.22 17.83
C SER A 484 -5.49 -8.42 18.16
N PRO A 485 -5.38 -7.22 18.76
CA PRO A 485 -6.54 -6.46 19.24
C PRO A 485 -7.51 -6.06 18.11
N ALA A 486 -7.14 -6.27 16.84
CA ALA A 486 -7.99 -6.04 15.67
C ALA A 486 -8.39 -7.35 14.98
N ARG A 487 -9.69 -7.47 14.64
CA ARG A 487 -10.22 -8.49 13.72
C ARG A 487 -9.39 -8.47 12.43
N SER A 488 -8.88 -9.64 12.04
CA SER A 488 -8.06 -9.82 10.84
C SER A 488 -8.93 -10.27 9.66
N GLY A 489 -8.42 -10.13 8.44
CA GLY A 489 -9.07 -10.60 7.22
C GLY A 489 -9.72 -9.51 6.37
N THR A 490 -9.97 -9.85 5.10
CA THR A 490 -10.54 -8.97 4.08
C THR A 490 -12.06 -8.89 4.22
N TRP A 491 -12.57 -7.69 4.57
CA TRP A 491 -13.98 -7.47 5.01
C TRP A 491 -15.05 -8.20 4.19
N PRO A 492 -15.07 -8.13 2.84
CA PRO A 492 -16.06 -8.82 2.00
C PRO A 492 -16.13 -10.33 2.22
N PHE A 493 -15.00 -10.97 2.55
CA PHE A 493 -14.91 -12.42 2.61
C PHE A 493 -15.07 -12.97 4.03
N LEU A 494 -15.03 -12.09 5.04
CA LEU A 494 -15.30 -12.47 6.44
C LEU A 494 -16.66 -13.17 6.59
N SER A 495 -16.71 -14.14 7.50
CA SER A 495 -17.93 -14.84 7.87
C SER A 495 -18.99 -13.89 8.44
N ALA A 496 -20.26 -14.25 8.32
CA ALA A 496 -21.34 -13.46 8.91
C ALA A 496 -21.15 -13.32 10.44
N LEU A 497 -20.67 -14.37 11.11
CA LEU A 497 -20.37 -14.30 12.54
C LEU A 497 -19.23 -13.33 12.87
N LEU A 498 -18.12 -13.34 12.13
CA LEU A 498 -17.03 -12.38 12.36
C LEU A 498 -17.47 -10.94 12.11
N LEU A 499 -18.33 -10.71 11.11
CA LEU A 499 -18.90 -9.40 10.82
C LEU A 499 -19.88 -8.94 11.90
N ARG A 500 -20.74 -9.84 12.42
CA ARG A 500 -21.74 -9.52 13.45
C ARG A 500 -21.16 -9.36 14.85
N TYR A 501 -20.11 -10.12 15.17
CA TYR A 501 -19.54 -10.20 16.52
C TYR A 501 -18.05 -9.82 16.48
N PRO A 502 -17.71 -8.52 16.59
CA PRO A 502 -16.35 -8.02 16.33
C PRO A 502 -15.26 -8.59 17.25
N LYS A 503 -15.63 -9.14 18.42
CA LYS A 503 -14.68 -9.76 19.36
C LYS A 503 -14.60 -11.28 19.22
N LYS A 504 -15.34 -11.89 18.28
CA LYS A 504 -15.31 -13.34 18.07
C LYS A 504 -13.90 -13.75 17.61
N PRO A 505 -13.25 -14.73 18.27
CA PRO A 505 -12.06 -15.34 17.73
C PRO A 505 -12.37 -16.04 16.40
N GLN A 506 -11.50 -15.84 15.42
CA GLN A 506 -11.57 -16.55 14.15
C GLN A 506 -11.18 -18.02 14.34
N ASP A 507 -11.95 -18.92 13.74
CA ASP A 507 -11.75 -20.37 13.75
C ASP A 507 -11.88 -20.95 12.33
N LEU A 508 -11.72 -22.27 12.19
CA LEU A 508 -11.71 -22.94 10.89
C LEU A 508 -12.96 -22.67 10.05
N SER A 509 -14.14 -22.65 10.68
CA SER A 509 -15.41 -22.44 9.96
C SER A 509 -15.49 -21.08 9.28
N ASP A 510 -14.79 -20.07 9.82
CA ASP A 510 -14.74 -18.74 9.23
C ASP A 510 -13.92 -18.70 7.93
N ASP A 511 -12.80 -19.44 7.87
CA ASP A 511 -11.99 -19.58 6.65
C ASP A 511 -12.74 -20.39 5.58
N LEU A 512 -13.50 -21.42 5.99
CA LEU A 512 -14.35 -22.19 5.07
C LEU A 512 -15.52 -21.37 4.50
N GLU A 513 -16.17 -20.53 5.31
CA GLU A 513 -17.19 -19.59 4.82
C GLU A 513 -16.58 -18.56 3.86
N ALA A 514 -15.34 -18.14 4.08
CA ALA A 514 -14.63 -17.23 3.17
C ALA A 514 -14.40 -17.83 1.77
N PHE A 515 -14.19 -19.14 1.64
CA PHE A 515 -14.18 -19.82 0.33
C PHE A 515 -15.55 -19.73 -0.37
N VAL A 516 -16.65 -19.92 0.36
CA VAL A 516 -18.00 -19.77 -0.21
C VAL A 516 -18.28 -18.33 -0.66
N ASN A 517 -17.85 -17.35 0.14
CA ASN A 517 -17.93 -15.93 -0.22
C ASN A 517 -17.10 -15.60 -1.47
N THR A 518 -15.93 -16.26 -1.63
CA THR A 518 -15.06 -16.13 -2.81
C THR A 518 -15.76 -16.64 -4.08
N VAL A 519 -16.32 -17.85 -4.05
CA VAL A 519 -17.11 -18.41 -5.18
C VAL A 519 -18.30 -17.51 -5.52
N THR A 520 -19.03 -17.04 -4.50
CA THR A 520 -20.19 -16.16 -4.68
C THR A 520 -19.80 -14.83 -5.33
N CYS A 521 -18.65 -14.27 -4.95
CA CYS A 521 -18.14 -13.04 -5.55
C CYS A 521 -17.75 -13.25 -7.02
N LEU A 522 -17.04 -14.33 -7.34
CA LEU A 522 -16.68 -14.67 -8.73
C LEU A 522 -17.92 -14.90 -9.60
N ALA A 523 -18.94 -15.58 -9.05
CA ALA A 523 -20.22 -15.79 -9.71
C ALA A 523 -20.94 -14.48 -10.05
N LEU A 524 -21.00 -13.52 -9.10
CA LEU A 524 -21.59 -12.20 -9.35
C LEU A 524 -20.77 -11.35 -10.32
N ARG A 525 -19.44 -11.52 -10.37
CA ARG A 525 -18.57 -10.72 -11.24
C ARG A 525 -18.60 -11.22 -12.67
N PHE A 526 -18.56 -12.53 -12.88
CA PHE A 526 -18.19 -13.10 -14.18
C PHE A 526 -19.17 -14.16 -14.72
N HIS A 527 -20.34 -14.36 -14.10
CA HIS A 527 -21.34 -15.30 -14.60
C HIS A 527 -22.75 -14.70 -14.64
N ARG A 528 -23.56 -15.14 -15.61
CA ARG A 528 -24.92 -14.59 -15.81
C ARG A 528 -25.84 -14.95 -14.65
N HIS A 529 -26.53 -13.95 -14.12
CA HIS A 529 -27.45 -14.08 -12.98
C HIS A 529 -28.65 -13.14 -13.14
N THR A 530 -29.62 -13.24 -12.24
CA THR A 530 -30.88 -12.46 -12.27
C THR A 530 -30.68 -10.94 -12.26
N LYS A 531 -29.52 -10.46 -11.77
CA LYS A 531 -29.11 -9.04 -11.78
C LYS A 531 -28.21 -8.63 -12.94
N SER A 532 -27.91 -9.52 -13.89
CA SER A 532 -27.01 -9.25 -15.00
C SER A 532 -27.69 -8.33 -16.02
N LEU A 533 -26.91 -7.45 -16.63
CA LEU A 533 -27.35 -6.74 -17.82
C LEU A 533 -27.26 -7.67 -19.04
N ASN A 534 -28.11 -7.40 -20.04
CA ASN A 534 -27.94 -8.00 -21.36
C ASN A 534 -27.02 -7.09 -22.18
N TYR A 535 -25.76 -7.50 -22.33
CA TYR A 535 -24.79 -6.76 -23.11
C TYR A 535 -25.03 -6.96 -24.61
N PRO A 536 -24.99 -5.88 -25.42
CA PRO A 536 -24.91 -6.02 -26.86
C PRO A 536 -23.66 -6.83 -27.30
N PRO A 537 -23.68 -7.49 -28.46
CA PRO A 537 -22.48 -8.14 -29.00
C PRO A 537 -21.40 -7.10 -29.37
N GLY A 538 -20.13 -7.40 -29.07
CA GLY A 538 -18.99 -6.59 -29.53
C GLY A 538 -18.78 -5.25 -28.81
N VAL A 539 -19.37 -5.07 -27.63
CA VAL A 539 -19.24 -3.84 -26.83
C VAL A 539 -17.81 -3.68 -26.35
N SER A 540 -17.27 -2.45 -26.46
CA SER A 540 -15.92 -2.14 -25.98
C SER A 540 -15.84 -2.14 -24.45
N GLY A 541 -14.63 -2.25 -23.89
CA GLY A 541 -14.43 -2.23 -22.43
C GLY A 541 -14.96 -0.95 -21.76
N ASP A 542 -14.84 0.21 -22.41
CA ASP A 542 -15.33 1.49 -21.87
C ASP A 542 -16.86 1.59 -21.89
N GLU A 543 -17.49 1.07 -22.94
CA GLU A 543 -18.94 0.99 -23.02
C GLU A 543 -19.51 -0.02 -22.02
N LEU A 544 -18.86 -1.18 -21.82
CA LEU A 544 -19.20 -2.14 -20.77
C LEU A 544 -19.14 -1.49 -19.39
N ARG A 545 -18.04 -0.78 -19.10
CA ARG A 545 -17.85 -0.03 -17.85
C ARG A 545 -18.97 0.98 -17.62
N ALA A 546 -19.34 1.73 -18.67
CA ALA A 546 -20.43 2.69 -18.60
C ALA A 546 -21.81 2.04 -18.38
N LEU A 547 -22.09 0.93 -19.08
CA LEU A 547 -23.32 0.15 -18.90
C LEU A 547 -23.43 -0.41 -17.48
N ASN A 548 -22.36 -1.05 -16.99
CA ASN A 548 -22.29 -1.56 -15.62
C ASN A 548 -22.57 -0.45 -14.60
N GLY A 549 -22.00 0.75 -14.79
CA GLY A 549 -22.25 1.91 -13.95
C GLY A 549 -23.73 2.32 -13.81
N THR A 550 -24.62 1.84 -14.69
CA THR A 550 -26.08 2.06 -14.59
C THR A 550 -26.82 0.96 -13.83
N ASN A 551 -26.18 -0.16 -13.48
CA ASN A 551 -26.79 -1.32 -12.83
C ASN A 551 -26.92 -1.14 -11.30
N SER A 552 -27.85 -0.28 -10.88
CA SER A 552 -28.12 -0.01 -9.46
C SER A 552 -28.57 -1.24 -8.67
N SER A 553 -29.23 -2.20 -9.32
CA SER A 553 -29.70 -3.45 -8.70
C SER A 553 -28.55 -4.37 -8.28
N LEU A 554 -27.55 -4.56 -9.16
CA LEU A 554 -26.34 -5.31 -8.83
C LEU A 554 -25.50 -4.57 -7.80
N MET A 555 -25.31 -3.26 -7.98
CA MET A 555 -24.57 -2.41 -7.04
C MET A 555 -25.13 -2.51 -5.61
N SER A 556 -26.43 -2.28 -5.44
CA SER A 556 -27.09 -2.27 -4.12
C SER A 556 -26.96 -3.63 -3.45
N HIS A 557 -27.10 -4.70 -4.24
CA HIS A 557 -26.95 -6.06 -3.75
C HIS A 557 -25.52 -6.36 -3.30
N VAL A 558 -24.50 -6.05 -4.12
CA VAL A 558 -23.09 -6.25 -3.79
C VAL A 558 -22.72 -5.47 -2.53
N HIS A 559 -23.12 -4.20 -2.43
CA HIS A 559 -22.86 -3.38 -1.25
C HIS A 559 -23.49 -4.00 0.01
N THR A 560 -24.79 -4.30 -0.06
CA THR A 560 -25.55 -4.84 1.07
C THR A 560 -24.99 -6.19 1.55
N TYR A 561 -24.57 -7.06 0.62
CA TYR A 561 -24.10 -8.39 0.96
C TYR A 561 -22.63 -8.43 1.43
N PHE A 562 -21.74 -7.68 0.77
CA PHE A 562 -20.30 -7.77 1.01
C PHE A 562 -19.72 -6.60 1.82
N TYR A 563 -20.27 -5.40 1.71
CA TYR A 563 -19.60 -4.17 2.17
C TYR A 563 -20.35 -3.41 3.26
N GLN A 564 -21.59 -3.79 3.57
CA GLN A 564 -22.37 -3.15 4.65
C GLN A 564 -21.56 -3.14 5.96
N GLU A 565 -21.27 -1.96 6.47
CA GLU A 565 -20.54 -1.73 7.72
C GLU A 565 -21.20 -0.65 8.59
N GLU A 566 -21.11 -0.83 9.90
CA GLU A 566 -21.59 0.09 10.92
C GLU A 566 -20.50 0.25 11.99
N GLN A 567 -20.12 1.49 12.27
CA GLN A 567 -19.13 1.80 13.30
C GLN A 567 -19.77 1.75 14.69
N LEU A 568 -19.10 1.08 15.62
CA LEU A 568 -19.51 0.92 17.01
C LEU A 568 -18.58 1.74 17.95
N PRO A 569 -19.02 1.99 19.20
CA PRO A 569 -18.15 2.56 20.23
C PRO A 569 -16.84 1.77 20.40
N GLY A 570 -15.76 2.46 20.77
CA GLY A 570 -14.45 1.82 20.98
C GLY A 570 -13.68 1.46 19.71
N GLY A 571 -14.11 1.94 18.54
CA GLY A 571 -13.39 1.74 17.27
C GLY A 571 -13.67 0.42 16.56
N TYR A 572 -14.67 -0.33 17.03
CA TYR A 572 -15.13 -1.57 16.40
C TYR A 572 -16.05 -1.29 15.22
N TRP A 573 -16.18 -2.27 14.34
CA TRP A 573 -17.05 -2.23 13.17
C TRP A 573 -17.83 -3.54 13.07
N LYS A 574 -19.13 -3.46 12.80
CA LYS A 574 -19.97 -4.64 12.52
C LYS A 574 -20.62 -4.55 11.14
N GLY A 575 -21.10 -5.67 10.61
CA GLY A 575 -21.75 -5.73 9.31
C GLY A 575 -22.42 -7.08 9.08
N GLY A 576 -22.55 -7.50 7.83
CA GLY A 576 -22.92 -8.88 7.48
C GLY A 576 -24.35 -9.28 7.83
N GLU A 577 -25.26 -8.34 8.05
CA GLU A 577 -26.68 -8.63 8.35
C GLU A 577 -27.35 -9.37 7.18
N ALA A 578 -27.04 -8.98 5.94
CA ALA A 578 -27.53 -9.67 4.76
C ALA A 578 -27.03 -11.13 4.68
N LYS A 579 -25.74 -11.37 4.95
CA LYS A 579 -25.19 -12.73 5.02
C LYS A 579 -25.90 -13.54 6.11
N MET A 580 -26.01 -12.97 7.29
CA MET A 580 -26.67 -13.57 8.45
C MET A 580 -28.12 -13.98 8.14
N ASN A 581 -28.87 -13.09 7.50
CA ASN A 581 -30.25 -13.36 7.09
C ASN A 581 -30.34 -14.50 6.08
N VAL A 582 -29.45 -14.55 5.08
CA VAL A 582 -29.41 -15.66 4.10
C VAL A 582 -29.11 -17.00 4.79
N LEU A 583 -28.24 -17.00 5.80
CA LEU A 583 -27.75 -18.22 6.46
C LEU A 583 -28.66 -18.73 7.59
N VAL A 584 -29.49 -17.88 8.21
CA VAL A 584 -30.35 -18.30 9.34
C VAL A 584 -31.84 -18.22 9.02
N HIS A 585 -32.26 -17.26 8.19
CA HIS A 585 -33.67 -17.00 7.93
C HIS A 585 -34.05 -17.20 6.46
N GLY A 586 -33.07 -17.33 5.57
CA GLY A 586 -33.25 -17.31 4.13
C GLY A 586 -33.56 -18.69 3.56
N THR A 587 -34.58 -18.75 2.72
CA THR A 587 -34.80 -19.89 1.80
C THR A 587 -34.12 -19.67 0.45
N ASN A 588 -33.71 -18.43 0.15
CA ASN A 588 -33.17 -18.04 -1.16
C ASN A 588 -31.66 -17.88 -1.09
N LEU A 589 -30.98 -18.15 -2.20
CA LEU A 589 -29.54 -17.94 -2.36
C LEU A 589 -29.21 -16.44 -2.51
N PRO A 590 -27.98 -16.00 -2.17
CA PRO A 590 -27.60 -14.62 -2.39
C PRO A 590 -27.55 -14.27 -3.87
N ILE A 591 -27.27 -15.25 -4.72
CA ILE A 591 -27.24 -15.12 -6.17
C ILE A 591 -28.02 -16.26 -6.83
N GLU A 592 -28.80 -15.93 -7.85
CA GLU A 592 -29.48 -16.89 -8.72
C GLU A 592 -28.88 -16.79 -10.11
N LEU A 593 -28.09 -17.80 -10.51
CA LEU A 593 -27.51 -17.90 -11.85
C LEU A 593 -28.59 -18.23 -12.87
N LEU A 594 -28.49 -17.64 -14.07
CA LEU A 594 -29.41 -17.93 -15.15
C LEU A 594 -29.10 -19.32 -15.74
N PRO A 595 -30.11 -20.16 -16.02
CA PRO A 595 -29.91 -21.47 -16.61
C PRO A 595 -29.38 -21.35 -18.05
N ASP A 596 -28.71 -22.41 -18.51
CA ASP A 596 -28.40 -22.60 -19.92
C ASP A 596 -29.58 -23.31 -20.63
N LYS A 597 -29.37 -23.69 -21.90
CA LYS A 597 -30.38 -24.39 -22.71
C LYS A 597 -30.72 -25.81 -22.20
N ASP A 598 -29.84 -26.39 -21.38
CA ASP A 598 -29.89 -27.77 -20.90
C ASP A 598 -30.28 -27.85 -19.40
N GLY A 599 -30.44 -26.70 -18.72
CA GLY A 599 -30.94 -26.59 -17.35
C GLY A 599 -30.10 -25.65 -16.46
N PRO A 600 -30.17 -25.81 -15.12
CA PRO A 600 -29.32 -25.07 -14.20
C PRO A 600 -27.84 -25.35 -14.47
N VAL A 601 -27.02 -24.30 -14.57
CA VAL A 601 -25.56 -24.44 -14.80
C VAL A 601 -24.88 -25.11 -13.59
N PRO A 602 -23.81 -25.89 -13.79
CA PRO A 602 -23.11 -26.60 -12.69
C PRO A 602 -22.71 -25.70 -11.52
N LEU A 603 -22.24 -24.49 -11.79
CA LEU A 603 -21.89 -23.50 -10.76
C LEU A 603 -23.09 -23.13 -9.87
N ALA A 604 -24.30 -23.11 -10.40
CA ALA A 604 -25.51 -22.83 -9.62
C ALA A 604 -25.77 -23.95 -8.60
N GLY A 605 -25.54 -25.20 -9.02
CA GLY A 605 -25.62 -26.37 -8.15
C GLY A 605 -24.58 -26.33 -7.03
N LEU A 606 -23.32 -26.02 -7.37
CA LEU A 606 -22.25 -25.84 -6.37
C LEU A 606 -22.64 -24.79 -5.31
N ILE A 607 -23.07 -23.60 -5.74
CA ILE A 607 -23.48 -22.53 -4.82
C ILE A 607 -24.64 -22.98 -3.93
N ALA A 608 -25.63 -23.68 -4.50
CA ALA A 608 -26.78 -24.17 -3.73
C ALA A 608 -26.36 -25.15 -2.63
N ASP A 609 -25.49 -26.11 -2.95
CA ASP A 609 -24.98 -27.11 -2.02
C ASP A 609 -24.09 -26.47 -0.93
N LEU A 610 -23.21 -25.54 -1.30
CA LEU A 610 -22.36 -24.80 -0.36
C LEU A 610 -23.20 -24.00 0.65
N PHE A 611 -24.23 -23.29 0.19
CA PHE A 611 -25.12 -22.56 1.10
C PHE A 611 -26.00 -23.48 1.95
N ALA A 612 -26.34 -24.67 1.46
CA ALA A 612 -27.01 -25.68 2.29
C ALA A 612 -26.11 -26.13 3.44
N LEU A 613 -24.83 -26.40 3.17
CA LEU A 613 -23.84 -26.73 4.20
C LEU A 613 -23.64 -25.57 5.20
N LEU A 614 -23.58 -24.32 4.73
CA LEU A 614 -23.49 -23.17 5.65
C LEU A 614 -24.75 -23.07 6.52
N ARG A 615 -25.96 -23.27 5.99
CA ARG A 615 -27.19 -23.27 6.81
C ARG A 615 -27.17 -24.36 7.88
N GLU A 616 -26.78 -25.59 7.52
CA GLU A 616 -26.60 -26.68 8.48
C GLU A 616 -25.59 -26.30 9.59
N HIS A 617 -24.50 -25.62 9.22
CA HIS A 617 -23.55 -25.09 10.21
C HIS A 617 -24.18 -24.07 11.14
N TYR A 618 -24.92 -23.10 10.60
CA TYR A 618 -25.53 -22.02 11.37
C TYR A 618 -26.66 -22.50 12.29
N GLU A 619 -27.34 -23.61 11.96
CA GLU A 619 -28.30 -24.29 12.84
C GLU A 619 -27.66 -24.83 14.14
N THR A 620 -26.34 -25.06 14.13
CA THR A 620 -25.59 -25.52 15.31
C THR A 620 -25.08 -24.39 16.21
N ILE A 621 -25.19 -23.14 15.78
CA ILE A 621 -24.63 -21.98 16.49
C ILE A 621 -25.53 -21.54 17.63
N ASP A 622 -24.96 -21.40 18.82
CA ASP A 622 -25.62 -20.77 19.96
C ASP A 622 -25.47 -19.24 19.89
N PHE A 623 -26.48 -18.57 19.33
CA PHE A 623 -26.49 -17.11 19.20
C PHE A 623 -26.56 -16.37 20.54
N GLU A 624 -27.02 -17.00 21.62
CA GLU A 624 -26.99 -16.40 22.95
C GLU A 624 -25.57 -16.38 23.50
N ASP A 625 -24.80 -17.46 23.33
CA ASP A 625 -23.36 -17.47 23.67
C ASP A 625 -22.57 -16.44 22.87
N MET A 626 -22.90 -16.26 21.59
CA MET A 626 -22.23 -15.29 20.71
C MET A 626 -22.35 -13.84 21.19
N LYS A 627 -23.39 -13.49 21.96
CA LYS A 627 -23.55 -12.13 22.52
C LYS A 627 -22.39 -11.70 23.42
N ARG A 628 -21.63 -12.64 24.00
CA ARG A 628 -20.42 -12.33 24.79
C ARG A 628 -19.32 -11.66 23.95
N TYR A 629 -19.35 -11.88 22.63
CA TYR A 629 -18.42 -11.30 21.66
C TYR A 629 -18.94 -10.01 21.02
N ASP A 630 -20.12 -9.56 21.44
CA ASP A 630 -20.68 -8.30 20.97
C ASP A 630 -20.01 -7.10 21.68
N VAL A 631 -20.21 -5.91 21.11
CA VAL A 631 -19.79 -4.65 21.70
C VAL A 631 -21.01 -4.03 22.39
N ALA A 632 -20.99 -3.95 23.71
CA ALA A 632 -22.05 -3.32 24.47
C ALA A 632 -22.25 -1.87 24.01
N ILE A 633 -23.45 -1.57 23.50
CA ILE A 633 -23.86 -0.19 23.24
C ILE A 633 -24.39 0.34 24.58
N GLU A 634 -23.59 1.15 25.27
CA GLU A 634 -24.11 1.98 26.36
C GLU A 634 -25.16 2.91 25.76
N ARG A 635 -26.45 2.56 25.92
CA ARG A 635 -27.52 3.53 25.69
C ARG A 635 -27.32 4.63 26.73
N PRO A 636 -27.29 5.91 26.36
CA PRO A 636 -27.34 6.96 27.35
C PRO A 636 -28.62 6.74 28.15
N GLU A 637 -28.48 6.38 29.43
CA GLU A 637 -29.61 6.39 30.35
C GLU A 637 -30.25 7.77 30.24
N GLN A 638 -31.57 7.77 30.14
CA GLN A 638 -32.38 8.99 30.14
C GLN A 638 -31.92 9.85 31.31
N PHE A 639 -31.22 10.95 31.01
CA PHE A 639 -30.96 11.99 32.00
C PHE A 639 -32.33 12.37 32.58
N ALA A 640 -32.55 12.02 33.85
CA ALA A 640 -33.66 12.57 34.60
C ALA A 640 -33.60 14.09 34.44
N PRO A 641 -34.72 14.76 34.11
CA PRO A 641 -34.70 16.20 33.92
C PRO A 641 -34.20 16.87 35.21
N PRO A 642 -33.33 17.89 35.10
CA PRO A 642 -32.83 18.57 36.28
C PRO A 642 -34.00 19.17 37.08
N PRO A 643 -33.95 19.17 38.42
CA PRO A 643 -35.03 19.70 39.23
C PRO A 643 -35.26 21.17 38.88
N ARG A 644 -36.52 21.53 38.64
CA ARG A 644 -36.95 22.92 38.48
C ARG A 644 -36.58 23.68 39.75
N LEU A 645 -35.63 24.61 39.64
CA LEU A 645 -35.45 25.67 40.63
C LEU A 645 -36.60 26.67 40.45
N GLU A 646 -37.45 26.79 41.48
CA GLU A 646 -38.44 27.86 41.55
C GLU A 646 -37.74 29.23 41.62
N PRO A 647 -38.30 30.27 40.99
CA PRO A 647 -37.73 31.61 41.03
C PRO A 647 -37.99 32.25 42.40
N PRO A 648 -36.97 32.78 43.10
CA PRO A 648 -37.21 33.59 44.27
C PRO A 648 -37.71 34.98 43.86
N ALA A 649 -38.81 35.39 44.48
CA ALA A 649 -39.43 36.69 44.35
C ALA A 649 -38.61 37.78 45.07
N GLY A 650 -38.45 38.93 44.40
CA GLY A 650 -38.37 40.29 44.97
C GLY A 650 -37.23 40.61 45.97
N HIS A 651 -36.33 41.51 45.58
CA HIS A 651 -36.35 42.93 46.01
C HIS A 651 -35.03 43.67 45.69
N ALA A 652 -35.23 44.86 45.11
CA ALA A 652 -34.45 46.10 45.06
C ALA A 652 -32.97 46.18 45.52
N ALA A 653 -32.15 46.81 44.67
CA ALA A 653 -30.90 47.53 44.99
C ALA A 653 -31.19 48.74 45.92
N PRO A 654 -30.22 49.35 46.69
CA PRO A 654 -28.97 49.89 46.12
C PRO A 654 -27.75 50.16 47.08
N GLN A 655 -26.68 50.74 46.49
CA GLN A 655 -25.63 51.65 47.03
C GLN A 655 -24.33 51.13 47.70
N ALA A 656 -23.23 51.40 46.98
CA ALA A 656 -22.00 52.17 47.32
C ALA A 656 -21.14 51.91 48.59
N SER A 657 -19.81 51.94 48.31
CA SER A 657 -18.66 52.34 49.14
C SER A 657 -17.92 51.26 49.97
N GLY A 658 -16.58 51.24 49.82
CA GLY A 658 -15.65 50.49 50.67
C GLY A 658 -14.45 49.89 49.94
N SER A 659 -13.30 50.57 49.99
CA SER A 659 -11.98 50.02 49.60
C SER A 659 -11.52 48.92 50.57
N VAL A 660 -10.64 48.00 50.13
CA VAL A 660 -9.42 47.52 50.84
C VAL A 660 -8.82 46.30 50.12
N THR A 661 -7.60 46.53 49.62
CA THR A 661 -6.36 45.72 49.71
C THR A 661 -6.33 44.22 49.35
N LEU A 662 -5.55 43.89 48.33
CA LEU A 662 -5.07 42.53 47.97
C LEU A 662 -3.95 42.07 48.92
N PRO A 663 -4.01 40.86 49.50
CA PRO A 663 -2.87 40.27 50.18
C PRO A 663 -1.94 39.53 49.22
N THR A 664 -0.65 39.67 49.49
CA THR A 664 0.50 39.05 48.84
C THR A 664 1.00 37.83 49.64
N ARG A 665 1.77 36.95 48.95
CA ARG A 665 2.77 35.94 49.37
C ARG A 665 2.41 34.45 49.17
N PRO A 666 3.40 33.54 49.02
CA PRO A 666 4.62 33.65 48.21
C PRO A 666 4.97 32.34 47.43
N LEU A 667 5.81 32.47 46.39
CA LEU A 667 6.52 31.36 45.77
C LEU A 667 7.53 30.73 46.74
N ASN A 668 7.44 29.41 46.95
CA ASN A 668 8.53 28.62 47.52
C ASN A 668 9.32 27.89 46.41
N ARG A 669 10.63 28.12 46.45
CA ARG A 669 11.68 27.54 45.61
C ARG A 669 11.79 26.04 45.83
N LEU A 670 11.89 25.26 44.75
CA LEU A 670 12.46 23.90 44.80
C LEU A 670 13.97 23.96 44.47
N PRO A 671 14.83 23.23 45.21
CA PRO A 671 16.29 23.29 45.12
C PRO A 671 16.86 22.47 43.92
N PRO A 672 18.15 22.66 43.57
CA PRO A 672 18.74 22.17 42.32
C PRO A 672 19.05 20.66 42.35
N ARG A 673 18.74 19.96 41.24
CA ARG A 673 19.13 18.55 41.03
C ARG A 673 20.65 18.43 40.88
N GLN A 674 21.29 17.87 41.91
CA GLN A 674 22.66 17.38 41.88
C GLN A 674 22.78 16.11 41.02
N ARG A 675 23.91 15.99 40.32
CA ARG A 675 24.34 14.82 39.52
C ARG A 675 24.86 13.68 40.41
N ARG A 676 24.71 12.44 39.89
CA ARG A 676 25.54 11.20 40.02
C ARG A 676 24.82 9.99 40.67
N PRO A 677 25.30 8.73 40.53
CA PRO A 677 26.18 8.10 39.53
C PRO A 677 25.63 6.74 39.00
N ALA A 678 26.45 5.99 38.27
CA ALA A 678 26.19 4.70 37.63
C ALA A 678 25.79 3.53 38.56
N ALA A 679 25.02 2.61 37.97
CA ALA A 679 24.82 1.18 38.23
C ALA A 679 25.03 0.62 39.66
N SER A 680 23.94 0.09 40.25
CA SER A 680 23.97 -1.00 41.24
C SER A 680 22.61 -1.71 41.28
N ALA A 681 22.67 -3.01 41.54
CA ALA A 681 21.61 -4.04 41.51
C ALA A 681 20.21 -3.64 42.01
N ALA A 682 19.20 -4.20 41.34
CA ALA A 682 17.78 -4.07 41.66
C ALA A 682 17.40 -4.72 43.01
N PRO A 683 16.50 -4.10 43.80
CA PRO A 683 15.77 -4.79 44.86
C PRO A 683 14.56 -5.54 44.28
N PRO A 684 14.06 -6.60 44.95
CA PRO A 684 12.95 -7.40 44.44
C PRO A 684 11.64 -6.59 44.46
N PRO A 685 10.72 -6.82 43.51
CA PRO A 685 9.47 -6.07 43.43
C PRO A 685 8.53 -6.47 44.57
N THR A 686 8.13 -5.46 45.37
CA THR A 686 6.97 -5.55 46.26
C THR A 686 5.68 -5.62 45.44
N GLU A 687 4.79 -6.51 45.85
CA GLU A 687 3.55 -6.93 45.22
C GLU A 687 2.71 -5.76 44.65
N SER A 688 2.46 -5.83 43.34
CA SER A 688 1.42 -5.08 42.65
C SER A 688 0.04 -5.62 43.03
N ALA A 689 -0.93 -4.71 43.24
CA ALA A 689 -2.34 -5.03 43.38
C ALA A 689 -2.82 -6.01 42.29
N PRO A 690 -3.70 -6.98 42.61
CA PRO A 690 -4.10 -8.00 41.65
C PRO A 690 -4.86 -7.36 40.49
N ALA A 691 -4.38 -7.64 39.26
CA ALA A 691 -5.09 -7.34 38.03
C ALA A 691 -6.48 -7.99 38.06
N ALA A 692 -7.46 -7.35 37.41
CA ALA A 692 -8.75 -7.95 37.14
C ALA A 692 -8.55 -9.36 36.54
N PRO A 693 -9.31 -10.37 36.98
CA PRO A 693 -9.12 -11.73 36.48
C PRO A 693 -9.26 -11.73 34.95
N PRO A 694 -8.35 -12.39 34.22
CA PRO A 694 -8.45 -12.47 32.77
C PRO A 694 -9.79 -13.09 32.38
N PRO A 695 -10.36 -12.68 31.23
CA PRO A 695 -11.58 -13.31 30.72
C PRO A 695 -11.40 -14.83 30.68
N PRO A 696 -12.43 -15.61 31.04
CA PRO A 696 -12.32 -17.06 31.09
C PRO A 696 -11.85 -17.59 29.72
N LYS A 697 -10.96 -18.58 29.78
CA LYS A 697 -10.42 -19.32 28.63
C LYS A 697 -11.54 -19.59 27.62
N PRO A 698 -11.30 -19.49 26.30
CA PRO A 698 -12.21 -20.06 25.31
C PRO A 698 -12.14 -21.59 25.45
N LYS A 699 -12.83 -22.14 26.44
CA LYS A 699 -13.37 -23.48 26.33
C LYS A 699 -14.49 -23.33 25.33
N TRP A 700 -14.28 -23.81 24.11
CA TRP A 700 -15.43 -24.16 23.29
C TRP A 700 -16.31 -25.03 24.19
N PRO A 701 -17.59 -24.68 24.41
CA PRO A 701 -18.51 -25.62 25.00
C PRO A 701 -18.32 -26.93 24.25
N ALA A 702 -18.44 -28.08 24.91
CA ALA A 702 -18.59 -29.36 24.22
C ALA A 702 -19.94 -29.29 23.45
N GLY A 703 -19.96 -28.51 22.37
CA GLY A 703 -21.08 -28.32 21.48
C GLY A 703 -21.18 -29.55 20.59
N LYS A 704 -22.34 -29.69 19.96
CA LYS A 704 -22.50 -30.68 18.90
C LYS A 704 -21.41 -30.41 17.84
N PRO A 705 -20.74 -31.44 17.32
CA PRO A 705 -19.79 -31.26 16.22
C PRO A 705 -20.49 -30.52 15.09
N ARG A 706 -19.88 -29.44 14.61
CA ARG A 706 -20.43 -28.59 13.55
C ARG A 706 -19.95 -29.13 12.19
N PRO A 707 -20.76 -29.03 11.12
CA PRO A 707 -20.37 -29.47 9.78
C PRO A 707 -19.05 -28.89 9.25
N LEU A 708 -18.68 -27.68 9.68
CA LEU A 708 -17.47 -26.95 9.26
C LEU A 708 -16.35 -26.97 10.31
N ASP A 709 -16.39 -27.91 11.27
CA ASP A 709 -15.24 -28.17 12.15
C ASP A 709 -14.12 -28.96 11.43
N THR A 710 -14.37 -29.42 10.19
CA THR A 710 -13.43 -30.11 9.29
C THR A 710 -13.66 -29.65 7.84
N HIS A 711 -12.75 -30.00 6.93
CA HIS A 711 -12.86 -29.69 5.50
C HIS A 711 -13.69 -30.73 4.72
N ASP A 712 -13.96 -31.89 5.29
CA ASP A 712 -14.53 -33.06 4.61
C ASP A 712 -15.77 -32.72 3.79
N ARG A 713 -16.79 -32.13 4.43
CA ARG A 713 -18.09 -31.87 3.80
C ARG A 713 -18.03 -30.85 2.67
N ILE A 714 -17.17 -29.83 2.79
CA ILE A 714 -17.01 -28.83 1.74
C ILE A 714 -16.22 -29.41 0.56
N LEU A 715 -15.20 -30.23 0.81
CA LEU A 715 -14.44 -30.92 -0.23
C LEU A 715 -15.32 -31.92 -0.99
N GLU A 716 -16.13 -32.73 -0.29
CA GLU A 716 -17.10 -33.66 -0.90
C GLU A 716 -18.03 -32.94 -1.89
N ILE A 717 -18.48 -31.73 -1.54
CA ILE A 717 -19.34 -30.93 -2.43
C ILE A 717 -18.58 -30.55 -3.71
N PHE A 718 -17.36 -30.02 -3.60
CA PHE A 718 -16.55 -29.67 -4.76
C PHE A 718 -16.22 -30.90 -5.63
N GLU A 719 -15.79 -32.00 -5.00
CA GLU A 719 -15.46 -33.26 -5.68
C GLU A 719 -16.66 -33.80 -6.44
N ALA A 720 -17.85 -33.82 -5.84
CA ALA A 720 -19.04 -34.29 -6.53
C ALA A 720 -19.36 -33.45 -7.78
N VAL A 721 -19.19 -32.12 -7.72
CA VAL A 721 -19.39 -31.25 -8.90
C VAL A 721 -18.35 -31.53 -10.00
N LEU A 722 -17.08 -31.72 -9.60
CA LEU A 722 -15.99 -32.01 -10.53
C LEU A 722 -16.09 -33.43 -11.14
N ASP A 723 -16.68 -34.38 -10.40
CA ASP A 723 -17.04 -35.74 -10.85
C ASP A 723 -18.37 -35.78 -11.63
N ASP A 724 -18.74 -34.66 -12.24
CA ASP A 724 -19.87 -34.54 -13.16
C ASP A 724 -21.27 -34.78 -12.54
N LYS A 725 -21.48 -34.51 -11.24
CA LYS A 725 -22.80 -34.66 -10.57
C LYS A 725 -23.97 -33.99 -11.31
N TYR A 726 -23.72 -32.89 -12.01
CA TYR A 726 -24.76 -32.14 -12.74
C TYR A 726 -24.81 -32.45 -14.24
N GLY A 727 -24.03 -33.43 -14.72
CA GLY A 727 -24.00 -33.94 -16.09
C GLY A 727 -23.36 -33.00 -17.10
N ASP A 728 -22.39 -33.53 -17.86
CA ASP A 728 -21.63 -32.85 -18.91
C ASP A 728 -21.08 -31.47 -18.48
N VAL A 729 -20.60 -31.36 -17.24
CA VAL A 729 -20.07 -30.13 -16.61
C VAL A 729 -19.01 -29.49 -17.49
N PHE A 730 -18.15 -30.30 -18.11
CA PHE A 730 -17.11 -29.81 -19.02
C PHE A 730 -17.71 -29.10 -20.24
N ALA A 731 -18.67 -29.71 -20.96
CA ALA A 731 -19.26 -29.06 -22.13
C ALA A 731 -20.13 -27.86 -21.75
N ARG A 732 -20.84 -27.94 -20.61
CA ARG A 732 -21.78 -26.89 -20.18
C ARG A 732 -21.11 -25.66 -19.58
N ALA A 733 -19.90 -25.80 -19.03
CA ALA A 733 -19.11 -24.67 -18.56
C ALA A 733 -18.35 -23.95 -19.69
N GLN A 734 -18.27 -24.51 -20.91
CA GLN A 734 -17.52 -23.87 -21.99
C GLN A 734 -18.11 -22.50 -22.35
N ASN A 735 -17.28 -21.46 -22.28
CA ASN A 735 -17.63 -20.07 -22.64
C ASN A 735 -18.75 -19.45 -21.79
N ASP A 736 -18.92 -19.89 -20.54
CA ASP A 736 -19.95 -19.39 -19.63
C ASP A 736 -19.54 -18.14 -18.83
N ARG A 737 -18.30 -17.68 -19.04
CA ARG A 737 -17.72 -16.50 -18.39
C ARG A 737 -18.10 -15.22 -19.14
N THR A 738 -18.67 -14.26 -18.43
CA THR A 738 -18.96 -12.91 -18.93
C THR A 738 -17.80 -11.96 -18.67
N PRO A 739 -17.75 -10.79 -19.33
CA PRO A 739 -16.96 -9.67 -18.86
C PRO A 739 -17.28 -9.32 -17.40
N ASP A 740 -16.37 -8.64 -16.71
CA ASP A 740 -16.56 -8.20 -15.32
C ASP A 740 -17.78 -7.27 -15.23
N GLN A 741 -18.86 -7.76 -14.63
CA GLN A 741 -20.12 -7.05 -14.45
C GLN A 741 -20.04 -6.01 -13.33
N MET A 742 -19.00 -6.08 -12.47
CA MET A 742 -18.75 -5.11 -11.42
C MET A 742 -17.78 -4.00 -11.82
N ASP A 743 -17.10 -4.15 -12.96
CA ASP A 743 -16.18 -3.13 -13.45
C ASP A 743 -16.95 -1.87 -13.86
N GLY A 744 -16.56 -0.72 -13.30
CA GLY A 744 -17.27 0.54 -13.56
C GLY A 744 -18.52 0.80 -12.74
N LEU A 745 -18.89 -0.08 -11.79
CA LEU A 745 -19.93 0.24 -10.83
C LEU A 745 -19.52 1.49 -10.03
N GLN A 746 -20.16 2.62 -10.36
CA GLN A 746 -20.07 3.87 -9.59
C GLN A 746 -21.43 4.13 -8.96
N ILE A 747 -21.42 4.61 -7.72
CA ILE A 747 -22.66 4.99 -7.04
C ILE A 747 -23.23 6.23 -7.73
N VAL A 748 -24.23 6.05 -8.57
CA VAL A 748 -25.22 7.10 -8.82
C VAL A 748 -26.33 6.88 -7.80
N LEU A 749 -26.30 7.63 -6.70
CA LEU A 749 -27.46 7.70 -5.83
C LEU A 749 -28.62 8.25 -6.67
N SER A 750 -29.57 7.38 -7.03
CA SER A 750 -30.87 7.83 -7.49
C SER A 750 -31.46 8.65 -6.35
N ALA A 751 -31.58 9.95 -6.59
CA ALA A 751 -32.28 10.87 -5.72
C ALA A 751 -33.69 10.35 -5.43
N THR A 752 -33.89 9.71 -4.28
CA THR A 752 -35.22 9.42 -3.76
C THR A 752 -35.55 10.36 -2.61
N ASP A 753 -36.68 11.02 -2.81
CA ASP A 753 -37.44 11.92 -1.96
C ASP A 753 -36.91 13.34 -1.70
N LYS A 754 -37.41 14.26 -2.55
CA LYS A 754 -37.43 15.73 -2.38
C LYS A 754 -38.24 16.21 -1.14
N ARG A 755 -38.36 15.41 -0.08
CA ARG A 755 -39.13 15.74 1.14
C ARG A 755 -38.42 15.45 2.46
N SER A 756 -37.10 15.27 2.48
CA SER A 756 -36.33 15.19 3.73
C SER A 756 -35.50 16.46 3.99
N SER A 757 -35.32 16.78 5.27
CA SER A 757 -34.69 18.01 5.75
C SER A 757 -33.22 18.14 5.34
N ALA A 758 -32.70 19.37 5.27
CA ALA A 758 -31.30 19.65 4.92
C ALA A 758 -30.25 18.96 5.82
N ALA A 759 -30.62 18.58 7.05
CA ALA A 759 -29.76 17.83 7.96
C ALA A 759 -29.66 16.34 7.56
N THR A 760 -30.77 15.74 7.15
CA THR A 760 -30.83 14.36 6.64
C THR A 760 -30.10 14.24 5.31
N LYS A 761 -30.15 15.29 4.49
CA LYS A 761 -29.45 15.36 3.20
C LYS A 761 -27.93 15.43 3.36
N ARG A 762 -27.41 16.20 4.33
CA ARG A 762 -25.97 16.23 4.64
C ARG A 762 -25.45 14.93 5.25
N GLN A 763 -26.23 14.25 6.09
CA GLN A 763 -25.86 12.92 6.60
C GLN A 763 -25.88 11.86 5.49
N ALA A 764 -26.86 11.92 4.58
CA ALA A 764 -26.92 11.04 3.41
C ALA A 764 -25.79 11.33 2.41
N GLU A 765 -25.46 12.60 2.15
CA GLU A 765 -24.33 13.01 1.29
C GLU A 765 -22.97 12.58 1.86
N HIS A 766 -22.78 12.70 3.19
CA HIS A 766 -21.54 12.26 3.85
C HIS A 766 -21.43 10.73 3.98
N ALA A 767 -22.56 10.00 4.02
CA ALA A 767 -22.59 8.54 3.89
C ALA A 767 -22.31 8.11 2.44
N ALA A 768 -22.90 8.80 1.47
CA ALA A 768 -22.71 8.57 0.04
C ALA A 768 -21.27 8.79 -0.41
N GLU A 769 -20.62 9.86 0.04
CA GLU A 769 -19.22 10.17 -0.26
C GLU A 769 -18.25 9.15 0.38
N ARG A 770 -18.61 8.61 1.55
CA ARG A 770 -17.84 7.56 2.23
C ARG A 770 -18.01 6.21 1.53
N GLU A 771 -19.23 5.86 1.09
CA GLU A 771 -19.50 4.66 0.27
C GLU A 771 -18.88 4.77 -1.14
N LEU A 772 -18.83 5.97 -1.73
CA LEU A 772 -18.10 6.25 -2.97
C LEU A 772 -16.60 5.94 -2.80
N GLY A 773 -16.04 6.31 -1.65
CA GLY A 773 -14.65 6.00 -1.26
C GLY A 773 -14.40 4.52 -1.03
N ILE A 774 -15.39 3.78 -0.49
CA ILE A 774 -15.32 2.33 -0.26
C ILE A 774 -15.39 1.53 -1.57
N LEU A 775 -16.13 2.00 -2.59
CA LEU A 775 -16.19 1.36 -3.92
C LEU A 775 -15.14 1.86 -4.93
N GLU A 776 -14.66 3.10 -4.84
CA GLU A 776 -13.38 3.44 -5.49
C GLU A 776 -12.24 2.62 -4.87
N ALA A 777 -12.31 2.35 -3.57
CA ALA A 777 -11.50 1.34 -2.90
C ALA A 777 -11.86 -0.09 -3.30
N PHE A 778 -13.04 -0.42 -3.84
CA PHE A 778 -13.28 -1.74 -4.45
C PHE A 778 -12.40 -1.93 -5.70
N ASN A 779 -12.36 -0.93 -6.59
CA ASN A 779 -11.49 -0.98 -7.78
C ASN A 779 -10.00 -0.72 -7.47
N LYS A 780 -9.68 0.02 -6.40
CA LYS A 780 -8.30 0.31 -5.97
C LYS A 780 -7.77 -0.71 -4.94
N ARG A 781 -8.42 -1.02 -3.81
CA ARG A 781 -7.96 -2.02 -2.81
C ARG A 781 -7.91 -3.45 -3.35
N VAL A 782 -8.87 -3.92 -4.15
CA VAL A 782 -8.74 -5.24 -4.82
C VAL A 782 -7.50 -5.27 -5.74
N ARG A 783 -7.08 -4.12 -6.28
CA ARG A 783 -5.84 -3.96 -7.06
C ARG A 783 -4.59 -3.60 -6.24
N VAL A 784 -4.71 -3.14 -5.00
CA VAL A 784 -3.61 -2.56 -4.17
C VAL A 784 -3.23 -3.47 -3.01
N ASP A 785 -4.17 -4.23 -2.43
CA ASP A 785 -3.89 -5.34 -1.49
C ASP A 785 -3.33 -6.58 -2.22
N ALA A 786 -3.19 -6.46 -3.54
CA ALA A 786 -2.90 -7.50 -4.50
C ALA A 786 -1.40 -7.87 -4.47
N GLY A 787 -1.01 -8.62 -3.44
CA GLY A 787 0.37 -8.94 -3.07
C GLY A 787 1.18 -9.80 -4.04
N CYS A 788 0.75 -10.13 -5.26
CA CYS A 788 1.55 -10.94 -6.19
C CYS A 788 1.29 -10.71 -7.70
N TYR A 789 0.47 -9.74 -8.09
CA TYR A 789 -0.14 -9.79 -9.42
C TYR A 789 0.60 -9.04 -10.51
N LEU A 790 0.64 -9.68 -11.68
CA LEU A 790 0.93 -9.01 -12.94
C LEU A 790 -0.33 -8.35 -13.49
N PRO A 791 -0.33 -7.05 -13.81
CA PRO A 791 -1.45 -6.44 -14.51
C PRO A 791 -1.60 -7.11 -15.89
N TRP A 792 -2.70 -7.84 -16.09
CA TRP A 792 -3.11 -8.32 -17.39
C TRP A 792 -3.81 -7.19 -18.16
N ASP A 793 -3.49 -7.06 -19.44
CA ASP A 793 -4.10 -6.06 -20.34
C ASP A 793 -4.94 -6.86 -21.35
N PRO A 794 -6.27 -6.66 -21.43
CA PRO A 794 -7.13 -7.48 -22.29
C PRO A 794 -6.93 -7.24 -23.80
N ILE A 795 -6.03 -6.36 -24.22
CA ILE A 795 -5.86 -5.99 -25.63
C ILE A 795 -4.64 -6.69 -26.22
N ALA A 796 -4.78 -7.99 -26.49
CA ALA A 796 -3.96 -8.70 -27.48
C ALA A 796 -4.63 -10.02 -27.92
N GLU A 797 -5.90 -9.99 -28.31
CA GLU A 797 -6.49 -11.03 -29.16
C GLU A 797 -6.85 -10.45 -30.52
N ASP A 798 -5.83 -10.28 -31.36
CA ASP A 798 -6.00 -10.48 -32.80
C ASP A 798 -4.73 -11.15 -33.35
N HIS A 799 -4.61 -12.44 -33.08
CA HIS A 799 -3.67 -13.32 -33.79
C HIS A 799 -4.43 -14.15 -34.83
N ARG A 800 -4.90 -13.48 -35.89
CA ARG A 800 -5.01 -14.10 -37.22
C ARG A 800 -4.35 -13.21 -38.29
N LYS A 801 -3.03 -13.11 -38.23
CA LYS A 801 -2.23 -12.91 -39.45
C LYS A 801 -1.08 -13.91 -39.44
N PRO A 802 -0.94 -14.76 -40.47
CA PRO A 802 0.14 -15.74 -40.53
C PRO A 802 1.48 -15.00 -40.60
N VAL A 803 2.43 -15.50 -39.82
CA VAL A 803 3.85 -15.14 -39.86
C VAL A 803 4.37 -15.40 -41.29
N PRO A 804 5.04 -14.44 -41.95
CA PRO A 804 5.70 -14.72 -43.22
C PRO A 804 6.86 -15.68 -42.96
N GLN A 805 6.86 -16.83 -43.62
CA GLN A 805 8.03 -17.70 -43.67
C GLN A 805 9.19 -16.98 -44.36
N PRO A 806 10.45 -17.23 -43.95
CA PRO A 806 11.61 -16.72 -44.66
C PRO A 806 11.79 -17.54 -45.95
N ASP A 807 11.62 -16.89 -47.09
CA ASP A 807 11.86 -17.49 -48.40
C ASP A 807 13.35 -17.82 -48.56
N GLY A 808 13.63 -19.12 -48.61
CA GLY A 808 14.88 -19.69 -49.08
C GLY A 808 14.78 -19.98 -50.58
N ASP A 809 15.82 -19.53 -51.29
CA ASP A 809 16.41 -20.09 -52.50
C ASP A 809 15.56 -20.98 -53.41
N ALA A 810 15.19 -20.45 -54.57
CA ALA A 810 15.02 -21.25 -55.79
C ALA A 810 15.54 -20.49 -57.02
N GLN A 811 16.48 -21.15 -57.69
CA GLN A 811 17.16 -20.74 -58.91
C GLN A 811 16.24 -20.68 -60.16
N PRO A 812 16.72 -20.05 -61.26
CA PRO A 812 15.90 -19.48 -62.34
C PRO A 812 15.84 -20.37 -63.58
N GLU A 813 14.83 -20.17 -64.43
CA GLU A 813 14.95 -20.49 -65.87
C GLU A 813 14.26 -19.47 -66.78
N ALA A 814 15.06 -18.98 -67.74
CA ALA A 814 14.79 -18.53 -69.12
C ALA A 814 13.46 -17.80 -69.41
N GLY A 815 13.42 -16.51 -69.77
CA GLY A 815 14.13 -15.82 -70.87
C GLY A 815 13.10 -15.39 -71.94
N PRO A 816 13.45 -14.61 -72.98
CA PRO A 816 14.36 -13.47 -73.02
C PRO A 816 13.77 -12.23 -73.76
N SER A 817 14.48 -11.10 -73.61
CA SER A 817 14.65 -10.03 -74.62
C SER A 817 13.45 -9.09 -74.85
N ARG A 818 13.59 -7.77 -75.03
CA ARG A 818 14.53 -7.03 -75.90
C ARG A 818 14.51 -5.53 -75.55
N LEU A 819 15.67 -4.90 -75.78
CA LEU A 819 15.88 -3.54 -76.34
C LEU A 819 15.54 -2.33 -75.45
N SER A 820 16.57 -1.65 -74.91
CA SER A 820 17.33 -0.52 -75.53
C SER A 820 16.53 0.79 -75.42
N GLU A 821 17.06 1.95 -75.10
CA GLU A 821 18.40 2.49 -74.88
C GLU A 821 18.18 3.92 -74.37
N GLN A 822 19.18 4.49 -73.68
CA GLN A 822 19.63 5.89 -73.73
C GLN A 822 18.55 7.01 -73.64
N GLY A 823 18.61 7.99 -72.75
CA GLY A 823 19.75 8.63 -72.12
C GLY A 823 19.45 10.13 -72.01
N ALA A 824 20.12 10.80 -71.06
CA ALA A 824 20.42 12.24 -70.94
C ALA A 824 19.26 13.24 -71.16
N GLY A 825 18.92 14.08 -70.18
CA GLY A 825 19.70 15.27 -69.80
C GLY A 825 18.81 16.50 -70.08
N ALA A 826 18.42 17.28 -69.08
CA ALA A 826 19.14 18.42 -68.52
C ALA A 826 18.54 19.77 -68.98
N ARG A 827 18.12 20.55 -67.97
CA ARG A 827 18.35 21.99 -67.78
C ARG A 827 17.43 23.07 -68.40
N ASP A 828 17.22 24.07 -67.53
CA ASP A 828 16.97 25.51 -67.72
C ASP A 828 15.60 25.92 -68.30
N GLY A 829 14.91 26.96 -67.85
CA GLY A 829 15.14 28.03 -66.87
C GLY A 829 14.14 29.19 -67.12
N LYS A 830 13.83 29.96 -66.06
CA LYS A 830 13.36 31.38 -66.01
C LYS A 830 12.00 31.82 -66.63
N GLU A 831 11.04 32.15 -65.75
CA GLU A 831 10.40 33.49 -65.43
C GLU A 831 10.17 34.58 -66.54
N PRO A 832 9.32 35.64 -66.34
CA PRO A 832 8.34 36.02 -65.28
C PRO A 832 7.03 36.77 -65.80
N ASP A 833 6.38 37.55 -64.90
CA ASP A 833 5.33 38.61 -65.04
C ASP A 833 3.85 38.18 -64.99
N THR A 834 2.90 38.80 -64.26
CA THR A 834 2.75 40.14 -63.64
C THR A 834 1.55 40.17 -62.66
N ASP A 835 1.64 41.03 -61.64
CA ASP A 835 0.62 41.84 -60.91
C ASP A 835 -0.75 41.27 -60.48
N GLN A 836 -1.08 41.42 -59.18
CA GLN A 836 -1.96 42.50 -58.66
C GLN A 836 -2.33 42.31 -57.17
N ASP A 837 -2.52 43.46 -56.53
CA ASP A 837 -2.80 43.73 -55.13
C ASP A 837 -4.00 42.99 -54.50
N GLY A 838 -3.94 42.84 -53.16
CA GLY A 838 -5.13 43.10 -52.34
C GLY A 838 -5.44 42.12 -51.20
N ALA A 839 -5.32 42.67 -49.98
CA ALA A 839 -6.17 42.43 -48.80
C ALA A 839 -5.75 41.38 -47.74
N GLU A 840 -5.66 41.93 -46.53
CA GLU A 840 -5.46 41.35 -45.21
C GLU A 840 -6.33 40.12 -44.90
N ALA A 841 -5.76 39.12 -44.22
CA ALA A 841 -6.50 38.23 -43.34
C ALA A 841 -5.75 38.05 -42.02
N ALA A 842 -6.41 38.53 -40.97
CA ALA A 842 -5.97 38.55 -39.59
C ALA A 842 -5.79 37.15 -39.00
N ALA A 843 -4.89 37.10 -38.01
CA ALA A 843 -4.67 35.98 -37.13
C ALA A 843 -5.94 35.61 -36.34
N GLU A 844 -6.37 34.35 -36.44
CA GLU A 844 -7.24 33.71 -35.45
C GLU A 844 -6.51 32.58 -34.71
N LYS A 845 -6.45 32.77 -33.39
CA LYS A 845 -5.95 31.85 -32.37
C LYS A 845 -6.74 30.52 -32.38
N PRO A 846 -6.11 29.35 -32.20
CA PRO A 846 -6.87 28.14 -31.89
C PRO A 846 -7.36 28.23 -30.44
N LYS A 847 -8.69 28.18 -30.30
CA LYS A 847 -9.43 28.20 -29.04
C LYS A 847 -8.98 27.06 -28.11
N ALA A 848 -8.67 27.43 -26.87
CA ALA A 848 -8.44 26.55 -25.75
C ALA A 848 -9.62 25.60 -25.54
N ARG A 849 -9.37 24.30 -25.69
CA ARG A 849 -10.30 23.26 -25.25
C ARG A 849 -10.07 23.06 -23.75
N GLN A 850 -10.82 23.81 -22.94
CA GLN A 850 -10.96 23.55 -21.51
C GLN A 850 -11.53 22.13 -21.33
N ARG A 851 -10.65 21.14 -21.15
CA ARG A 851 -11.02 19.90 -20.48
C ARG A 851 -11.07 20.22 -18.99
N LYS A 852 -12.28 20.48 -18.48
CA LYS A 852 -12.55 20.47 -17.04
C LYS A 852 -12.13 19.11 -16.50
N SER A 853 -11.03 19.09 -15.75
CA SER A 853 -10.56 17.97 -14.95
C SER A 853 -11.62 17.62 -13.90
N HIS A 854 -12.31 16.49 -14.06
CA HIS A 854 -13.00 15.83 -12.95
C HIS A 854 -11.96 15.05 -12.14
N LEU A 855 -11.34 15.71 -11.17
CA LEU A 855 -10.51 15.08 -10.13
C LEU A 855 -10.38 15.99 -8.89
N GLU A 856 -11.36 16.87 -8.67
CA GLU A 856 -11.63 17.46 -7.36
C GLU A 856 -12.63 16.52 -6.68
N ASN A 857 -12.12 15.61 -5.84
CA ASN A 857 -12.80 14.95 -4.69
C ASN A 857 -12.01 13.69 -4.29
N LEU A 858 -10.76 13.86 -3.88
CA LEU A 858 -10.08 12.93 -2.99
C LEU A 858 -10.14 13.55 -1.59
N VAL A 859 -11.24 13.32 -0.90
CA VAL A 859 -11.38 13.64 0.53
C VAL A 859 -10.53 12.63 1.30
N PHE A 860 -9.49 13.13 1.94
CA PHE A 860 -8.64 12.37 2.85
C PHE A 860 -9.48 11.95 4.07
N LEU A 861 -9.64 10.65 4.29
CA LEU A 861 -10.22 10.11 5.52
C LEU A 861 -9.14 10.09 6.63
N ASP A 862 -9.49 10.65 7.79
CA ASP A 862 -8.70 10.90 9.00
C ASP A 862 -8.06 9.67 9.68
#